data_AF-A0A521UXV0-F1
#
_entry.id   AF-A0A521UXV0-F1
#
_cell.length_a   1.000
_cell.length_b   1.000
_cell.length_c   1.000
_cell.angle_alpha   90.00
_cell.angle_beta   90.00
_cell.angle_gamma   90.00
#
_symmetry.space_group_name_H-M   'P 1'
#
loop_
_entity.id
_entity.type
_entity.pdbx_description
1 polymer ?
#
loop_
_entity_poly.entity_id
_entity_poly.type
_entity_poly.pdbx_seq_one_letter_code
_entity_poly.pdbx_strand_id
1 'polypeptide(L)'
;MHVFIFHYFAAMVAVALGFLVPLAPLAVPVVYAAETHYLHAAAVTLGSTTYGTVNTTGLAGTLTEASANINQSTWQTFSFGGKNMWVSDATPSGATWTLTGSWSFTIFTRQTQSERAQFNFRARIYKLDTNNSATLLATSGQSGQLKPFNTYGSSITWSHNLASTVLSAGERWGVQFQALADRDEASQFAYLGFDVSARNSSVTVPNSKPVAPTSTPTSTATSTPASTDTATATATATDTATATATATDTATATDTATVTATATDTPPGPTATPTSTPLPTSTPTRTATPAASSTSAATATATSTATPTSTATDTATATPTLTATSTATATSTSTPIVPELDYLHAMTMTIGSSTFRTANTSLPAGTLAEASTSVNKDAWQNFAYAATNMWISDATPDGTTWVLTGQWTFRVHVRQSVSGPRFWFRALLYRISIGGTATLMATTAQTNRIDTVGTAYAGTVTNPITWNYTLATQVLNPGESWGVQIQVLADQNTGGSVYLGFDSTDQNSNITVPSGRPAAVGPTSTATATTTPGTPTVTPTPTTTGVGTPGPATPTPQNPAHNGNVSWRDGLPSICAGCHRVHTSPASKSLQARWPEEATCFVCHDGSGAPNIKAQFDKTYKMPITATAGIHSTAEYTTKDPASFSGTSRHVECTDCHNPHYAGKVTHINGTNYAAGPQQGVWGVAVNNTAAWTAPEYSTVNQVTHEYQVCFKCHSSWAYGTNPPLSPSGGFSQTNQPKEFNTLNPAYHPVEAPGKNPFTGANGSYASSLINGFNPGSTMFCTDCHRSETPTELKGPHGSQSPFILQGNWDRTTGQNPGNRGMPSTSNHLCFKCHDYDRYTNFDANRNNGWQTGFSQNGGENLHVRHVGNGRNKLNNDQPIVCMDCHVAVPHGWQREHLLGFDGDGAPYINRIGGLSTIDSWASSGNWDRPNCQTAMGNCR
;
A
#
# COMPACT_ATOMS: atom_id res chain seq x y z
N MET A 1 65.21 27.91 45.52
CA MET A 1 64.12 27.00 45.12
C MET A 1 63.57 27.47 43.77
N HIS A 2 63.03 26.56 42.96
CA HIS A 2 62.50 26.85 41.62
C HIS A 2 61.35 27.89 41.69
N VAL A 3 61.20 28.89 40.80
CA VAL A 3 61.48 29.03 39.36
C VAL A 3 60.42 28.35 38.48
N PHE A 4 59.61 29.21 37.84
CA PHE A 4 58.66 28.96 36.76
C PHE A 4 59.39 28.69 35.42
N ILE A 5 58.61 28.61 34.33
CA ILE A 5 58.98 28.98 32.95
C ILE A 5 59.70 27.92 32.07
N PHE A 6 59.04 27.62 30.94
CA PHE A 6 59.54 27.16 29.63
C PHE A 6 60.35 25.86 29.52
N HIS A 7 60.00 25.07 28.50
CA HIS A 7 60.96 24.68 27.45
C HIS A 7 60.28 24.83 26.09
N TYR A 8 60.87 25.63 25.19
CA TYR A 8 60.31 25.96 23.88
C TYR A 8 61.48 26.10 22.88
N PHE A 9 61.81 25.01 22.18
CA PHE A 9 62.70 25.00 21.02
C PHE A 9 62.29 23.81 20.12
N ALA A 10 62.23 23.92 18.79
CA ALA A 10 62.68 25.02 17.94
C ALA A 10 61.54 25.63 17.10
N ALA A 11 61.47 26.96 17.09
CA ALA A 11 60.96 27.75 15.98
C ALA A 11 62.12 28.66 15.53
N MET A 12 62.52 28.60 14.26
CA MET A 12 63.66 29.38 13.76
C MET A 12 63.27 30.84 13.49
N VAL A 13 64.15 31.76 13.85
CA VAL A 13 64.04 33.17 13.45
C VAL A 13 64.44 33.29 11.98
N ALA A 14 63.50 33.69 11.11
CA ALA A 14 63.79 34.02 9.72
C ALA A 14 62.88 35.15 9.19
N VAL A 15 63.39 36.38 9.31
CA VAL A 15 63.22 37.53 8.39
C VAL A 15 61.81 37.96 7.97
N ALA A 16 61.47 39.21 8.27
CA ALA A 16 60.33 39.90 7.66
C ALA A 16 60.58 40.23 6.18
N LEU A 17 59.73 39.73 5.30
CA LEU A 17 59.52 40.23 3.93
C LEU A 17 58.06 39.93 3.54
N GLY A 18 57.37 40.91 2.95
CA GLY A 18 55.92 40.82 2.70
C GLY A 18 55.58 39.95 1.49
N PHE A 19 54.99 38.78 1.71
CA PHE A 19 54.34 37.97 0.67
C PHE A 19 52.99 37.43 1.13
N LEU A 20 51.97 37.61 0.29
CA LEU A 20 50.65 37.00 0.46
C LEU A 20 50.74 35.51 0.12
N VAL A 21 50.78 34.65 1.13
CA VAL A 21 50.60 33.20 0.98
C VAL A 21 49.10 32.89 1.09
N PRO A 22 48.46 32.25 0.10
CA PRO A 22 47.07 31.85 0.23
C PRO A 22 46.93 30.77 1.31
N LEU A 23 45.93 30.91 2.18
CA LEU A 23 45.53 29.87 3.12
C LEU A 23 45.06 28.64 2.33
N ALA A 24 45.91 27.62 2.26
CA ALA A 24 45.48 26.31 1.78
C ALA A 24 44.34 25.81 2.70
N PRO A 25 43.19 25.39 2.16
CA PRO A 25 42.08 24.96 2.98
C PRO A 25 42.51 23.74 3.80
N LEU A 26 42.28 23.79 5.12
CA LEU A 26 42.42 22.62 5.99
C LEU A 26 41.43 21.56 5.50
N ALA A 27 41.95 20.56 4.80
CA ALA A 27 41.19 19.42 4.32
C ALA A 27 40.76 18.57 5.52
N VAL A 28 39.64 18.93 6.12
CA VAL A 28 38.96 18.10 7.12
C VAL A 28 38.74 16.74 6.48
N PRO A 29 39.33 15.65 7.02
CA PRO A 29 39.13 14.33 6.44
C PRO A 29 37.66 13.95 6.62
N VAL A 30 36.92 13.88 5.52
CA VAL A 30 35.52 13.44 5.54
C VAL A 30 35.52 11.96 5.89
N VAL A 31 35.24 11.66 7.15
CA VAL A 31 35.06 10.30 7.66
C VAL A 31 33.64 9.89 7.30
N TYR A 32 33.49 9.07 6.25
CA TYR A 32 32.21 8.45 5.91
C TYR A 32 31.94 7.31 6.90
N ALA A 33 30.66 6.99 7.11
CA ALA A 33 30.29 5.82 7.91
C ALA A 33 30.83 4.54 7.28
N ALA A 34 31.24 3.57 8.11
CA ALA A 34 31.74 2.29 7.64
C ALA A 34 30.59 1.34 7.28
N GLU A 35 30.60 0.80 6.06
CA GLU A 35 29.49 0.04 5.48
C GLU A 35 29.72 -1.46 5.63
N THR A 36 28.73 -2.23 6.08
CA THR A 36 28.88 -3.68 6.32
C THR A 36 28.28 -4.49 5.18
N HIS A 37 29.14 -5.28 4.53
CA HIS A 37 28.77 -6.19 3.44
C HIS A 37 28.82 -7.64 3.93
N TYR A 38 27.73 -8.38 3.76
CA TYR A 38 27.63 -9.81 4.09
C TYR A 38 28.17 -10.68 2.97
N LEU A 39 28.71 -11.85 3.32
CA LEU A 39 29.17 -12.86 2.36
C LEU A 39 27.98 -13.67 1.82
N HIS A 40 28.01 -13.98 0.53
CA HIS A 40 26.98 -14.79 -0.13
C HIS A 40 27.56 -15.84 -1.10
N ALA A 41 26.81 -16.93 -1.28
CA ALA A 41 27.10 -18.03 -2.19
C ALA A 41 26.94 -17.65 -3.67
N ALA A 42 26.19 -16.58 -3.95
CA ALA A 42 25.86 -16.10 -5.29
C ALA A 42 27.10 -15.89 -6.18
N ALA A 43 26.90 -15.96 -7.49
CA ALA A 43 27.97 -15.96 -8.48
C ALA A 43 28.13 -14.60 -9.17
N VAL A 44 29.36 -14.11 -9.24
CA VAL A 44 29.81 -13.10 -10.20
C VAL A 44 30.97 -13.70 -10.99
N THR A 45 30.85 -13.70 -12.31
CA THR A 45 31.94 -14.11 -13.22
C THR A 45 32.63 -12.86 -13.76
N LEU A 46 33.95 -12.87 -13.74
CA LEU A 46 34.81 -11.88 -14.38
C LEU A 46 35.76 -12.64 -15.30
N GLY A 47 35.84 -12.26 -16.58
CA GLY A 47 36.59 -13.03 -17.58
C GLY A 47 36.21 -14.52 -17.56
N SER A 48 37.17 -15.37 -17.18
CA SER A 48 37.01 -16.83 -17.08
C SER A 48 36.81 -17.36 -15.64
N THR A 49 36.81 -16.51 -14.60
CA THR A 49 36.74 -16.94 -13.19
C THR A 49 35.43 -16.51 -12.53
N THR A 50 34.89 -17.38 -11.69
CA THR A 50 33.66 -17.12 -10.92
C THR A 50 33.97 -16.98 -9.43
N TYR A 51 33.38 -15.98 -8.78
CA TYR A 51 33.58 -15.63 -7.37
C TYR A 51 32.30 -15.79 -6.53
N GLY A 52 32.43 -15.67 -5.21
CA GLY A 52 31.32 -15.31 -4.33
C GLY A 52 31.03 -13.80 -4.41
N THR A 53 29.91 -13.35 -3.86
CA THR A 53 29.61 -11.90 -3.76
C THR A 53 29.63 -11.41 -2.31
N VAL A 54 29.92 -10.12 -2.14
CA VAL A 54 29.62 -9.38 -0.91
C VAL A 54 28.70 -8.20 -1.23
N ASN A 55 27.60 -8.06 -0.50
CA ASN A 55 26.65 -6.95 -0.63
C ASN A 55 26.04 -6.57 0.72
N THR A 56 25.33 -5.43 0.81
CA THR A 56 24.81 -4.89 2.08
C THR A 56 23.48 -5.48 2.56
N THR A 57 22.87 -6.36 1.78
CA THR A 57 21.51 -6.89 2.00
C THR A 57 21.56 -8.24 2.73
N GLY A 58 21.26 -8.26 4.03
CA GLY A 58 21.01 -9.52 4.74
C GLY A 58 19.75 -10.20 4.18
N LEU A 59 19.85 -11.48 3.78
CA LEU A 59 18.75 -12.22 3.16
C LEU A 59 18.66 -13.70 3.62
N ALA A 60 17.56 -14.34 3.25
CA ALA A 60 17.06 -15.55 3.88
C ALA A 60 17.61 -16.86 3.29
N GLY A 61 18.56 -17.47 4.02
CA GLY A 61 18.54 -18.90 4.31
C GLY A 61 18.81 -19.90 3.18
N THR A 62 20.08 -20.31 3.05
CA THR A 62 20.46 -21.73 2.93
C THR A 62 21.86 -21.87 3.52
N LEU A 63 22.06 -22.82 4.45
CA LEU A 63 23.36 -23.01 5.10
C LEU A 63 24.44 -23.30 4.06
N THR A 64 25.34 -22.36 3.82
CA THR A 64 26.47 -22.53 2.90
C THR A 64 27.77 -22.29 3.65
N GLU A 65 28.80 -23.07 3.31
CA GLU A 65 30.08 -23.02 3.97
C GLU A 65 31.25 -23.15 3.00
N ALA A 66 32.34 -22.47 3.32
CA ALA A 66 33.63 -22.64 2.66
C ALA A 66 34.55 -23.39 3.60
N SER A 67 35.34 -24.31 3.07
CA SER A 67 36.27 -25.14 3.85
C SER A 67 37.72 -24.83 3.52
N ALA A 68 38.61 -25.09 4.48
CA ALA A 68 40.05 -25.05 4.31
C ALA A 68 40.68 -26.24 5.05
N ASN A 69 41.58 -26.98 4.37
CA ASN A 69 42.39 -28.04 4.97
C ASN A 69 43.54 -27.40 5.75
N ILE A 70 43.54 -27.46 7.07
CA ILE A 70 44.48 -26.70 7.90
C ILE A 70 45.73 -27.53 8.27
N ASN A 71 46.85 -26.83 8.41
CA ASN A 71 48.09 -27.32 9.02
C ASN A 71 48.77 -26.16 9.80
N GLN A 72 49.83 -26.46 10.55
CA GLN A 72 50.52 -25.49 11.40
C GLN A 72 51.54 -24.60 10.66
N SER A 73 52.01 -25.05 9.49
CA SER A 73 53.16 -24.43 8.80
C SER A 73 52.77 -23.42 7.72
N THR A 74 51.54 -23.47 7.21
CA THR A 74 51.11 -22.65 6.06
C THR A 74 49.69 -22.10 6.21
N TRP A 75 49.47 -20.89 5.68
CA TRP A 75 48.14 -20.27 5.65
C TRP A 75 47.26 -20.88 4.56
N GLN A 76 46.09 -21.36 4.95
CA GLN A 76 45.21 -22.15 4.10
C GLN A 76 43.93 -21.37 3.76
N THR A 77 43.60 -21.32 2.48
CA THR A 77 42.53 -20.48 1.93
C THR A 77 41.17 -21.17 2.01
N PHE A 78 40.13 -20.44 2.43
CA PHE A 78 38.74 -20.93 2.39
C PHE A 78 38.21 -20.99 0.96
N SER A 79 37.56 -22.12 0.61
CA SER A 79 36.96 -22.33 -0.71
C SER A 79 35.61 -23.04 -0.67
N PHE A 80 34.74 -22.73 -1.63
CA PHE A 80 33.42 -23.33 -1.82
C PHE A 80 33.07 -23.40 -3.31
N GLY A 81 32.62 -24.55 -3.82
CA GLY A 81 32.20 -24.69 -5.24
C GLY A 81 33.24 -24.22 -6.27
N GLY A 82 34.54 -24.37 -5.99
CA GLY A 82 35.65 -23.87 -6.82
C GLY A 82 36.01 -22.39 -6.62
N LYS A 83 35.20 -21.62 -5.90
CA LYS A 83 35.42 -20.20 -5.56
C LYS A 83 36.30 -20.09 -4.31
N ASN A 84 37.17 -19.08 -4.24
CA ASN A 84 38.09 -18.85 -3.09
C ASN A 84 38.22 -17.38 -2.66
N MET A 85 37.30 -16.53 -3.10
CA MET A 85 37.23 -15.10 -2.82
C MET A 85 35.79 -14.61 -3.05
N TRP A 86 35.37 -13.63 -2.26
CA TRP A 86 34.12 -12.90 -2.47
C TRP A 86 34.44 -11.49 -2.98
N VAL A 87 33.70 -11.01 -3.99
CA VAL A 87 33.96 -9.72 -4.64
C VAL A 87 32.79 -8.75 -4.48
N SER A 88 33.11 -7.46 -4.44
CA SER A 88 32.13 -6.37 -4.41
C SER A 88 31.38 -6.26 -5.72
N ASP A 89 30.32 -5.45 -5.72
CA ASP A 89 29.80 -4.85 -6.95
C ASP A 89 30.85 -3.98 -7.66
N ALA A 90 30.67 -3.78 -8.96
CA ALA A 90 31.59 -3.01 -9.78
C ALA A 90 31.53 -1.51 -9.44
N THR A 91 32.68 -0.86 -9.44
CA THR A 91 32.79 0.61 -9.46
C THR A 91 31.95 1.13 -10.63
N PRO A 92 30.95 2.02 -10.43
CA PRO A 92 30.06 2.46 -11.49
C PRO A 92 30.75 3.13 -12.67
N SER A 93 30.11 3.13 -13.84
CA SER A 93 30.60 3.85 -15.02
C SER A 93 30.80 5.34 -14.71
N GLY A 94 31.95 5.89 -15.10
CA GLY A 94 32.33 7.28 -14.82
C GLY A 94 32.76 7.58 -13.37
N ALA A 95 32.86 6.59 -12.49
CA ALA A 95 33.26 6.76 -11.08
C ALA A 95 34.65 6.18 -10.78
N THR A 96 35.27 6.63 -9.68
CA THR A 96 36.45 5.99 -9.08
C THR A 96 36.30 5.85 -7.56
N TRP A 97 36.42 4.64 -6.99
CA TRP A 97 36.28 4.38 -5.54
C TRP A 97 37.64 4.45 -4.84
N THR A 98 37.72 5.07 -3.65
CA THR A 98 38.99 5.21 -2.90
C THR A 98 39.00 4.38 -1.62
N LEU A 99 39.40 3.12 -1.74
CA LEU A 99 39.48 2.17 -0.62
C LEU A 99 40.55 2.62 0.38
N THR A 100 40.18 2.90 1.64
CA THR A 100 41.12 3.41 2.65
C THR A 100 40.59 3.21 4.07
N GLY A 101 41.46 3.17 5.09
CA GLY A 101 41.06 3.15 6.51
C GLY A 101 40.86 1.76 7.11
N SER A 102 40.30 1.69 8.32
CA SER A 102 40.19 0.46 9.13
C SER A 102 39.06 -0.47 8.66
N TRP A 103 39.38 -1.39 7.75
CA TRP A 103 38.49 -2.48 7.36
C TRP A 103 38.31 -3.44 8.54
N SER A 104 37.07 -3.85 8.82
CA SER A 104 36.76 -4.85 9.85
C SER A 104 36.22 -6.12 9.21
N PHE A 105 36.56 -7.27 9.79
CA PHE A 105 36.19 -8.59 9.28
C PHE A 105 35.53 -9.36 10.42
N THR A 106 34.29 -9.82 10.24
CA THR A 106 33.58 -10.64 11.21
C THR A 106 33.22 -11.97 10.58
N ILE A 107 33.77 -13.07 11.11
CA ILE A 107 33.52 -14.41 10.58
C ILE A 107 32.89 -15.32 11.62
N PHE A 108 31.95 -16.16 11.18
CA PHE A 108 31.41 -17.28 11.96
C PHE A 108 32.03 -18.58 11.48
N THR A 109 32.59 -19.37 12.40
CA THR A 109 33.35 -20.58 12.05
C THR A 109 32.99 -21.79 12.90
N ARG A 110 33.27 -22.97 12.36
CA ARG A 110 33.18 -24.29 13.03
C ARG A 110 34.32 -25.19 12.55
N GLN A 111 34.51 -26.33 13.22
CA GLN A 111 35.46 -27.37 12.80
C GLN A 111 34.85 -28.77 12.94
N THR A 112 35.53 -29.80 12.41
CA THR A 112 35.06 -31.20 12.44
C THR A 112 35.65 -32.07 13.54
N GLN A 113 36.89 -31.85 14.01
CA GLN A 113 37.54 -32.66 15.05
C GLN A 113 38.51 -31.82 15.91
N SER A 114 38.79 -32.29 17.13
CA SER A 114 39.68 -31.72 18.17
C SER A 114 39.21 -30.45 18.91
N GLU A 115 39.10 -30.54 20.23
CA GLU A 115 38.92 -29.37 21.12
C GLU A 115 40.25 -28.66 21.47
N ARG A 116 41.37 -29.13 20.92
CA ARG A 116 42.73 -28.72 21.33
C ARG A 116 43.32 -27.62 20.45
N ALA A 117 43.17 -27.73 19.13
CA ALA A 117 43.62 -26.71 18.18
C ALA A 117 42.92 -25.36 18.37
N GLN A 118 43.68 -24.28 18.20
CA GLN A 118 43.20 -22.91 18.05
C GLN A 118 43.57 -22.39 16.66
N PHE A 119 42.68 -21.61 16.07
CA PHE A 119 42.86 -21.10 14.72
C PHE A 119 43.04 -19.58 14.75
N ASN A 120 44.05 -19.12 14.03
CA ASN A 120 44.24 -17.73 13.66
C ASN A 120 43.70 -17.54 12.26
N PHE A 121 42.96 -16.46 12.04
CA PHE A 121 42.37 -16.11 10.74
C PHE A 121 43.01 -14.84 10.20
N ARG A 122 42.95 -14.63 8.87
CA ARG A 122 43.31 -13.35 8.25
C ARG A 122 42.54 -13.13 6.95
N ALA A 123 42.43 -11.89 6.53
CA ALA A 123 41.87 -11.48 5.26
C ALA A 123 42.98 -11.02 4.31
N ARG A 124 42.89 -11.39 3.04
CA ARG A 124 43.68 -10.83 1.93
C ARG A 124 42.73 -9.96 1.10
N ILE A 125 43.10 -8.69 0.95
CA ILE A 125 42.29 -7.67 0.27
C ILE A 125 42.87 -7.47 -1.13
N TYR A 126 42.02 -7.54 -2.14
CA TYR A 126 42.40 -7.44 -3.56
C TYR A 126 41.66 -6.30 -4.26
N LYS A 127 42.31 -5.78 -5.30
CA LYS A 127 41.71 -5.04 -6.40
C LYS A 127 41.56 -6.01 -7.59
N LEU A 128 40.43 -5.98 -8.27
CA LEU A 128 40.20 -6.74 -9.51
C LEU A 128 39.92 -5.76 -10.65
N ASP A 129 40.61 -5.94 -11.78
CA ASP A 129 40.28 -5.21 -13.01
C ASP A 129 39.07 -5.82 -13.74
N THR A 130 38.64 -5.17 -14.82
CA THR A 130 37.53 -5.63 -15.68
C THR A 130 37.83 -6.93 -16.46
N ASN A 131 39.10 -7.33 -16.54
CA ASN A 131 39.60 -8.49 -17.26
C ASN A 131 39.99 -9.66 -16.33
N ASN A 132 39.56 -9.62 -15.05
CA ASN A 132 39.82 -10.65 -14.04
C ASN A 132 41.25 -10.71 -13.48
N SER A 133 42.07 -9.67 -13.66
CA SER A 133 43.39 -9.57 -13.02
C SER A 133 43.24 -9.14 -11.55
N ALA A 134 43.57 -10.06 -10.62
CA ALA A 134 43.46 -9.83 -9.18
C ALA A 134 44.80 -9.37 -8.57
N THR A 135 44.91 -8.08 -8.26
CA THR A 135 46.07 -7.46 -7.60
C THR A 135 45.89 -7.45 -6.07
N LEU A 136 46.82 -8.04 -5.32
CA LEU A 136 46.80 -7.99 -3.85
C LEU A 136 47.13 -6.57 -3.37
N LEU A 137 46.23 -5.96 -2.58
CA LEU A 137 46.45 -4.66 -1.96
C LEU A 137 47.07 -4.79 -0.58
N ALA A 138 46.54 -5.72 0.22
CA ALA A 138 46.97 -5.91 1.60
C ALA A 138 46.67 -7.32 2.11
N THR A 139 47.34 -7.69 3.19
CA THR A 139 47.00 -8.86 4.02
C THR A 139 46.87 -8.38 5.46
N SER A 140 45.76 -8.69 6.11
CA SER A 140 45.52 -8.26 7.49
C SER A 140 46.54 -8.87 8.45
N GLY A 141 46.65 -8.27 9.63
CA GLY A 141 47.16 -8.99 10.80
C GLY A 141 46.32 -10.24 11.07
N GLN A 142 46.82 -11.11 11.94
CA GLN A 142 46.06 -12.24 12.44
C GLN A 142 44.88 -11.74 13.28
N SER A 143 43.76 -12.47 13.26
CA SER A 143 42.80 -12.44 14.35
C SER A 143 43.48 -12.92 15.64
N GLY A 144 42.84 -12.68 16.79
CA GLY A 144 43.16 -13.48 17.98
C GLY A 144 42.91 -14.98 17.73
N GLN A 145 43.49 -15.83 18.57
CA GLN A 145 43.23 -17.27 18.55
C GLN A 145 41.78 -17.56 18.98
N LEU A 146 40.95 -18.12 18.09
CA LEU A 146 39.64 -18.67 18.47
C LEU A 146 39.75 -20.19 18.63
N LYS A 147 39.09 -20.75 19.66
CA LYS A 147 38.69 -22.16 19.69
C LYS A 147 37.34 -22.29 18.96
N PRO A 148 37.27 -22.95 17.78
CA PRO A 148 36.02 -23.15 17.09
C PRO A 148 35.25 -24.30 17.73
N PHE A 149 33.94 -24.10 17.90
CA PHE A 149 33.05 -25.14 18.39
C PHE A 149 32.60 -26.05 17.24
N ASN A 150 31.92 -27.15 17.57
CA ASN A 150 31.28 -28.07 16.61
C ASN A 150 30.07 -27.45 15.89
N THR A 151 29.63 -26.26 16.33
CA THR A 151 28.50 -25.48 15.82
C THR A 151 28.95 -24.03 15.59
N TYR A 152 28.18 -23.24 14.83
CA TYR A 152 28.44 -21.80 14.60
C TYR A 152 28.15 -20.91 15.83
N GLY A 153 28.62 -21.35 17.00
CA GLY A 153 28.37 -20.75 18.32
C GLY A 153 29.06 -19.41 18.56
N SER A 154 30.14 -19.12 17.83
CA SER A 154 30.97 -17.91 18.03
C SER A 154 31.40 -17.28 16.71
N SER A 155 31.55 -15.96 16.73
CA SER A 155 32.28 -15.21 15.72
C SER A 155 33.64 -14.74 16.25
N ILE A 156 34.53 -14.34 15.34
CA ILE A 156 35.66 -13.48 15.66
C ILE A 156 35.66 -12.26 14.76
N THR A 157 35.96 -11.10 15.35
CA THR A 157 36.10 -9.82 14.66
C THR A 157 37.53 -9.31 14.83
N TRP A 158 38.16 -8.86 13.73
CA TRP A 158 39.44 -8.15 13.74
C TRP A 158 39.44 -7.08 12.65
N SER A 159 40.42 -6.18 12.68
CA SER A 159 40.48 -5.05 11.73
C SER A 159 41.88 -4.82 11.15
N HIS A 160 41.96 -4.09 10.04
CA HIS A 160 43.19 -3.74 9.35
C HIS A 160 43.06 -2.40 8.62
N ASN A 161 44.03 -1.51 8.80
CA ASN A 161 44.08 -0.23 8.09
C ASN A 161 44.63 -0.42 6.67
N LEU A 162 43.77 -0.30 5.67
CA LEU A 162 44.13 -0.34 4.25
C LEU A 162 44.68 1.02 3.79
N ALA A 163 45.78 1.00 3.04
CA ALA A 163 46.35 2.18 2.40
C ALA A 163 45.50 2.63 1.18
N SER A 164 45.36 3.94 1.03
CA SER A 164 44.50 4.58 0.02
C SER A 164 44.72 4.05 -1.40
N THR A 165 43.76 3.27 -1.91
CA THR A 165 43.81 2.62 -3.22
C THR A 165 42.62 3.04 -4.07
N VAL A 166 42.86 3.42 -5.33
CA VAL A 166 41.79 3.81 -6.27
C VAL A 166 41.37 2.64 -7.16
N LEU A 167 40.07 2.35 -7.20
CA LEU A 167 39.39 1.58 -8.24
C LEU A 167 38.80 2.54 -9.28
N SER A 168 38.80 2.14 -10.54
CA SER A 168 38.23 2.84 -11.69
C SER A 168 36.93 2.18 -12.12
N ALA A 169 36.14 2.85 -12.97
CA ALA A 169 34.92 2.29 -13.55
C ALA A 169 35.08 0.84 -14.05
N GLY A 170 34.23 -0.06 -13.56
CA GLY A 170 34.26 -1.50 -13.84
C GLY A 170 35.13 -2.34 -12.88
N GLU A 171 36.13 -1.75 -12.22
CA GLU A 171 37.00 -2.44 -11.27
C GLU A 171 36.27 -2.74 -9.94
N ARG A 172 36.67 -3.82 -9.26
CA ARG A 172 36.06 -4.32 -8.00
C ARG A 172 37.09 -4.45 -6.89
N TRP A 173 36.63 -4.55 -5.64
CA TRP A 173 37.44 -5.10 -4.56
C TRP A 173 37.04 -6.53 -4.23
N GLY A 174 37.95 -7.29 -3.61
CA GLY A 174 37.73 -8.67 -3.24
C GLY A 174 38.38 -9.03 -1.91
N VAL A 175 37.78 -9.98 -1.20
CA VAL A 175 38.24 -10.48 0.10
C VAL A 175 38.35 -12.00 0.10
N GLN A 176 39.53 -12.48 0.47
CA GLN A 176 39.84 -13.90 0.62
C GLN A 176 40.23 -14.17 2.07
N PHE A 177 39.53 -15.10 2.71
CA PHE A 177 39.84 -15.53 4.06
C PHE A 177 40.84 -16.68 4.06
N GLN A 178 41.73 -16.68 5.04
CA GLN A 178 42.65 -17.77 5.32
C GLN A 178 42.66 -18.11 6.81
N ALA A 179 43.00 -19.36 7.13
CA ALA A 179 43.23 -19.85 8.49
C ALA A 179 44.61 -20.51 8.65
N LEU A 180 45.09 -20.58 9.88
CA LEU A 180 46.33 -21.23 10.31
C LEU A 180 46.09 -21.81 11.72
N ALA A 181 46.44 -23.08 11.95
CA ALA A 181 46.35 -23.69 13.28
C ALA A 181 47.57 -23.32 14.15
N ASP A 182 47.37 -23.22 15.47
CA ASP A 182 48.49 -23.22 16.42
C ASP A 182 49.10 -24.63 16.60
N ARG A 183 48.27 -25.67 16.44
CA ARG A 183 48.53 -27.13 16.49
C ARG A 183 49.02 -27.74 15.18
N ASP A 184 50.02 -28.63 15.22
CA ASP A 184 50.32 -29.55 14.11
C ASP A 184 49.37 -30.76 14.19
N GLU A 185 48.09 -30.46 14.02
CA GLU A 185 47.00 -31.44 14.08
C GLU A 185 46.49 -31.70 12.64
N ALA A 186 47.18 -32.63 11.96
CA ALA A 186 46.93 -32.97 10.56
C ALA A 186 45.47 -33.40 10.30
N SER A 187 45.00 -33.17 9.07
CA SER A 187 43.67 -33.55 8.57
C SER A 187 42.46 -32.82 9.19
N GLN A 188 42.66 -31.63 9.77
CA GLN A 188 41.55 -30.79 10.25
C GLN A 188 40.97 -29.87 9.18
N PHE A 189 39.65 -29.73 9.18
CA PHE A 189 38.91 -28.79 8.35
C PHE A 189 38.35 -27.66 9.23
N ALA A 190 38.75 -26.42 8.92
CA ALA A 190 38.02 -25.25 9.36
C ALA A 190 36.92 -24.91 8.34
N TYR A 191 35.78 -24.43 8.81
CA TYR A 191 34.64 -24.01 7.98
C TYR A 191 34.24 -22.57 8.29
N LEU A 192 34.09 -21.76 7.25
CA LEU A 192 33.57 -20.39 7.26
C LEU A 192 32.11 -20.42 6.83
N GLY A 193 31.18 -20.02 7.71
CA GLY A 193 29.75 -20.02 7.43
C GLY A 193 29.27 -18.73 6.77
N PHE A 194 28.43 -18.84 5.74
CA PHE A 194 27.74 -17.72 5.09
C PHE A 194 26.35 -18.13 4.59
N ASP A 195 25.49 -17.15 4.30
CA ASP A 195 24.04 -17.33 4.05
C ASP A 195 23.28 -18.07 5.18
N VAL A 196 23.90 -18.20 6.36
CA VAL A 196 23.31 -18.84 7.54
C VAL A 196 22.34 -17.88 8.23
N SER A 197 21.09 -18.30 8.39
CA SER A 197 19.90 -17.45 8.63
C SER A 197 19.88 -16.64 9.94
N ALA A 198 20.86 -16.81 10.82
CA ALA A 198 20.98 -16.03 12.06
C ALA A 198 22.38 -15.41 12.29
N ARG A 199 23.39 -15.75 11.46
CA ARG A 199 24.82 -15.59 11.81
C ARG A 199 25.74 -15.48 10.58
N ASN A 200 25.39 -14.65 9.60
CA ASN A 200 26.19 -14.52 8.37
C ASN A 200 27.52 -13.78 8.61
N SER A 201 28.62 -14.25 7.99
CA SER A 201 29.92 -13.58 8.01
C SER A 201 29.89 -12.31 7.16
N SER A 202 30.72 -11.32 7.51
CA SER A 202 30.71 -10.00 6.88
C SER A 202 32.07 -9.28 6.87
N VAL A 203 32.18 -8.27 6.01
CA VAL A 203 33.27 -7.30 5.97
C VAL A 203 32.70 -5.89 6.05
N THR A 204 33.17 -5.12 7.03
CA THR A 204 32.84 -3.70 7.17
C THR A 204 33.95 -2.86 6.53
N VAL A 205 33.60 -2.12 5.48
CA VAL A 205 34.52 -1.29 4.68
C VAL A 205 34.26 0.19 4.97
N PRO A 206 35.23 0.94 5.51
CA PRO A 206 35.20 2.39 5.46
C PRO A 206 35.46 2.90 4.03
N ASN A 207 34.75 3.96 3.67
CA ASN A 207 35.05 4.84 2.53
C ASN A 207 35.05 4.18 1.13
N SER A 208 34.20 3.19 0.87
CA SER A 208 34.03 2.50 -0.44
C SER A 208 33.55 3.39 -1.61
N LYS A 209 33.28 4.68 -1.41
CA LYS A 209 32.41 5.51 -2.28
C LYS A 209 33.20 6.52 -3.16
N PRO A 210 32.66 7.01 -4.30
CA PRO A 210 33.48 7.73 -5.28
C PRO A 210 34.09 9.08 -4.86
N VAL A 211 35.25 9.36 -5.44
CA VAL A 211 35.84 10.70 -5.59
C VAL A 211 35.68 11.12 -7.06
N ALA A 212 35.19 12.34 -7.31
CA ALA A 212 35.06 12.86 -8.68
C ALA A 212 36.41 13.43 -9.17
N PRO A 213 36.82 13.18 -10.43
CA PRO A 213 38.05 13.74 -10.97
C PRO A 213 37.92 15.26 -11.18
N THR A 214 38.88 16.03 -10.68
CA THR A 214 38.99 17.47 -10.92
C THR A 214 39.49 17.76 -12.34
N SER A 215 38.62 18.30 -13.20
CA SER A 215 39.00 18.73 -14.55
C SER A 215 39.80 20.04 -14.52
N THR A 216 41.04 19.99 -15.02
CA THR A 216 41.84 21.20 -15.28
C THR A 216 41.34 21.87 -16.56
N PRO A 217 41.03 23.18 -16.57
CA PRO A 217 40.56 23.86 -17.77
C PRO A 217 41.69 24.01 -18.80
N THR A 218 41.47 23.48 -20.00
CA THR A 218 42.37 23.66 -21.16
C THR A 218 41.77 24.72 -22.10
N SER A 219 42.64 25.46 -22.79
CA SER A 219 42.30 26.73 -23.47
C SER A 219 41.31 26.61 -24.64
N THR A 220 40.43 27.60 -24.74
CA THR A 220 39.49 27.85 -25.84
C THR A 220 40.19 27.93 -27.21
N ALA A 221 39.57 27.33 -28.23
CA ALA A 221 39.90 27.58 -29.65
C ALA A 221 38.81 28.47 -30.29
N THR A 222 39.23 29.53 -30.98
CA THR A 222 38.34 30.51 -31.62
C THR A 222 38.06 30.13 -33.08
N SER A 223 36.79 30.15 -33.50
CA SER A 223 36.40 29.92 -34.90
C SER A 223 35.90 31.21 -35.57
N THR A 224 36.55 31.60 -36.68
CA THR A 224 36.21 32.78 -37.49
C THR A 224 35.23 32.41 -38.62
N PRO A 225 34.20 33.23 -38.93
CA PRO A 225 33.27 32.97 -40.03
C PRO A 225 33.66 33.68 -41.34
N ALA A 226 33.57 32.99 -42.48
CA ALA A 226 33.26 33.57 -43.80
C ALA A 226 33.16 32.51 -44.91
N SER A 227 32.03 32.48 -45.63
CA SER A 227 31.98 32.53 -47.11
C SER A 227 30.53 32.46 -47.60
N THR A 228 30.04 33.54 -48.20
CA THR A 228 28.83 33.54 -49.04
C THR A 228 29.17 33.11 -50.46
N ASP A 229 28.21 32.54 -51.19
CA ASP A 229 28.15 32.73 -52.64
C ASP A 229 26.70 32.68 -53.17
N THR A 230 26.46 33.31 -54.32
CA THR A 230 25.11 33.60 -54.84
C THR A 230 25.02 33.32 -56.34
N ALA A 231 23.92 32.72 -56.79
CA ALA A 231 23.55 32.69 -58.21
C ALA A 231 22.02 32.75 -58.41
N THR A 232 21.58 33.50 -59.43
CA THR A 232 20.16 33.75 -59.75
C THR A 232 19.90 33.48 -61.22
N ALA A 233 18.78 32.84 -61.56
CA ALA A 233 18.23 32.80 -62.92
C ALA A 233 16.69 32.64 -62.89
N THR A 234 16.02 33.24 -63.88
CA THR A 234 14.54 33.33 -63.96
C THR A 234 14.09 33.26 -65.43
N ALA A 235 13.03 32.51 -65.75
CA ALA A 235 11.93 32.87 -66.69
C ALA A 235 11.19 31.66 -67.34
N THR A 236 9.91 31.48 -66.95
CA THR A 236 8.69 31.55 -67.80
C THR A 236 8.47 30.67 -69.06
N ALA A 237 7.17 30.31 -69.27
CA ALA A 237 6.45 29.96 -70.52
C ALA A 237 6.26 28.45 -70.87
N THR A 238 5.16 27.96 -71.50
CA THR A 238 3.77 28.46 -71.73
C THR A 238 2.85 27.35 -72.33
N ASP A 239 1.58 27.27 -71.89
CA ASP A 239 0.34 26.66 -72.50
C ASP A 239 0.34 25.16 -72.97
N THR A 240 -0.78 24.47 -73.33
CA THR A 240 -2.14 24.89 -73.78
C THR A 240 -3.27 23.86 -73.48
N ALA A 241 -4.48 24.34 -73.10
CA ALA A 241 -5.89 23.87 -73.23
C ALA A 241 -6.27 22.35 -73.35
N THR A 242 -7.46 21.87 -72.89
CA THR A 242 -8.80 22.25 -73.42
C THR A 242 -10.03 21.76 -72.59
N ALA A 243 -10.89 22.72 -72.17
CA ALA A 243 -12.39 22.79 -72.07
C ALA A 243 -13.28 21.56 -71.64
N THR A 244 -14.56 21.68 -71.19
CA THR A 244 -15.62 22.72 -71.30
C THR A 244 -16.61 22.75 -70.08
N ALA A 245 -17.30 23.89 -69.89
CA ALA A 245 -18.30 24.35 -68.88
C ALA A 245 -19.56 23.45 -68.60
N THR A 246 -20.55 23.78 -67.72
CA THR A 246 -21.04 25.01 -66.98
C THR A 246 -21.72 24.53 -65.64
N ALA A 247 -22.29 25.24 -64.65
CA ALA A 247 -22.75 26.63 -64.29
C ALA A 247 -22.68 26.80 -62.73
N THR A 248 -22.90 27.91 -61.98
CA THR A 248 -23.66 29.20 -62.01
C THR A 248 -25.19 29.11 -61.85
N ASP A 249 -25.92 29.94 -61.07
CA ASP A 249 -25.63 31.21 -60.32
C ASP A 249 -26.25 31.22 -58.88
N THR A 250 -25.74 31.86 -57.80
CA THR A 250 -25.24 33.25 -57.47
C THR A 250 -26.36 34.19 -56.97
N ALA A 251 -26.32 34.73 -55.74
CA ALA A 251 -25.83 36.08 -55.35
C ALA A 251 -26.20 36.43 -53.87
N THR A 252 -25.86 37.54 -53.18
CA THR A 252 -24.64 38.43 -53.05
C THR A 252 -24.91 39.53 -51.98
N ALA A 253 -23.92 39.85 -51.10
CA ALA A 253 -23.80 41.06 -50.24
C ALA A 253 -24.85 41.31 -49.09
N THR A 254 -24.68 42.15 -48.05
CA THR A 254 -23.53 42.72 -47.25
C THR A 254 -24.12 43.40 -45.98
N ASP A 255 -23.24 43.88 -45.06
CA ASP A 255 -23.44 44.91 -44.00
C ASP A 255 -23.62 44.51 -42.52
N THR A 256 -23.28 45.47 -41.64
CA THR A 256 -23.00 45.32 -40.20
C THR A 256 -23.89 46.23 -39.34
N ALA A 257 -24.40 45.72 -38.21
CA ALA A 257 -24.99 46.56 -37.15
C ALA A 257 -24.76 45.97 -35.74
N THR A 258 -24.46 46.86 -34.78
CA THR A 258 -24.22 46.56 -33.36
C THR A 258 -25.52 46.59 -32.55
N VAL A 259 -25.59 45.87 -31.42
CA VAL A 259 -26.06 46.40 -30.11
C VAL A 259 -25.80 45.37 -28.99
N THR A 260 -25.51 45.88 -27.77
CA THR A 260 -25.27 45.08 -26.56
C THR A 260 -26.15 45.57 -25.40
N ALA A 261 -26.99 44.70 -24.84
CA ALA A 261 -27.53 44.73 -23.46
C ALA A 261 -28.22 43.37 -23.20
N THR A 262 -28.03 42.61 -22.11
CA THR A 262 -27.94 42.87 -20.65
C THR A 262 -29.29 42.75 -19.94
N ALA A 263 -29.27 42.25 -18.70
CA ALA A 263 -30.41 41.87 -17.85
C ALA A 263 -31.26 43.09 -17.36
N THR A 264 -32.29 42.98 -16.50
CA THR A 264 -32.23 42.49 -15.09
C THR A 264 -33.64 42.31 -14.46
N ASP A 265 -33.79 41.32 -13.57
CA ASP A 265 -34.77 41.05 -12.47
C ASP A 265 -36.29 41.44 -12.52
N THR A 266 -37.28 40.58 -12.17
CA THR A 266 -37.62 39.89 -10.88
C THR A 266 -38.22 40.85 -9.80
N PRO A 267 -39.23 40.49 -8.94
CA PRO A 267 -40.34 39.50 -8.95
C PRO A 267 -41.73 40.22 -8.88
N PRO A 268 -42.83 39.87 -8.10
CA PRO A 268 -43.00 39.18 -6.80
C PRO A 268 -43.95 37.93 -6.79
N GLY A 269 -44.04 37.25 -5.63
CA GLY A 269 -45.09 36.24 -5.31
C GLY A 269 -46.34 36.85 -4.62
N PRO A 270 -47.18 36.12 -3.82
CA PRO A 270 -46.91 34.82 -3.16
C PRO A 270 -48.12 33.83 -3.00
N THR A 271 -47.94 32.81 -2.12
CA THR A 271 -48.92 32.11 -1.23
C THR A 271 -49.78 30.87 -1.63
N ALA A 272 -49.59 29.82 -0.81
CA ALA A 272 -50.60 28.99 -0.09
C ALA A 272 -51.19 27.66 -0.64
N THR A 273 -50.99 26.61 0.18
CA THR A 273 -51.60 25.24 0.27
C THR A 273 -53.04 25.27 0.88
N PRO A 274 -53.87 24.18 0.95
CA PRO A 274 -53.56 22.85 1.54
C PRO A 274 -54.31 21.59 0.97
N THR A 275 -54.30 20.49 1.73
CA THR A 275 -54.60 19.08 1.36
C THR A 275 -55.95 18.55 1.88
N SER A 276 -56.55 17.52 1.24
CA SER A 276 -57.27 16.39 1.91
C SER A 276 -57.77 15.29 0.94
N THR A 277 -58.05 14.09 1.46
CA THR A 277 -58.47 12.85 0.73
C THR A 277 -60.00 12.64 0.80
N PRO A 278 -60.62 11.85 -0.12
CA PRO A 278 -61.00 10.47 0.26
C PRO A 278 -61.01 9.41 -0.90
N LEU A 279 -61.25 8.15 -0.49
CA LEU A 279 -61.59 6.94 -1.28
C LEU A 279 -63.08 7.00 -1.79
N PRO A 280 -63.65 6.06 -2.61
CA PRO A 280 -63.09 4.78 -3.10
C PRO A 280 -63.41 4.34 -4.57
N THR A 281 -62.83 3.21 -4.98
CA THR A 281 -63.30 2.18 -5.97
C THR A 281 -64.14 2.63 -7.20
N SER A 282 -63.75 2.29 -8.43
CA SER A 282 -63.86 0.90 -8.94
C SER A 282 -63.22 0.67 -10.34
N THR A 283 -62.78 -0.57 -10.58
CA THR A 283 -62.43 -1.19 -11.88
C THR A 283 -63.71 -1.56 -12.68
N PRO A 284 -63.69 -2.01 -13.98
CA PRO A 284 -62.53 -2.36 -14.85
C PRO A 284 -62.61 -1.93 -16.35
N THR A 285 -61.53 -2.22 -17.12
CA THR A 285 -61.49 -2.40 -18.61
C THR A 285 -61.84 -1.19 -19.52
N ARG A 286 -61.43 -1.07 -20.79
CA ARG A 286 -60.60 -1.85 -21.76
C ARG A 286 -60.00 -0.80 -22.75
N THR A 287 -58.76 -0.92 -23.26
CA THR A 287 -58.40 -1.60 -24.53
C THR A 287 -59.24 -1.12 -25.75
N ALA A 288 -58.69 -0.52 -26.82
CA ALA A 288 -57.29 -0.13 -27.14
C ALA A 288 -57.19 0.72 -28.44
N THR A 289 -55.95 1.13 -28.77
CA THR A 289 -55.41 1.23 -30.15
C THR A 289 -55.80 2.50 -30.97
N PRO A 290 -54.92 3.03 -31.87
CA PRO A 290 -54.62 4.47 -31.88
C PRO A 290 -54.64 5.11 -33.29
N ALA A 291 -53.71 6.06 -33.55
CA ALA A 291 -53.34 6.71 -34.82
C ALA A 291 -54.26 7.86 -35.30
N ALA A 292 -53.79 8.88 -36.03
CA ALA A 292 -52.43 9.44 -36.20
C ALA A 292 -52.51 10.80 -36.95
N SER A 293 -51.45 11.62 -36.89
CA SER A 293 -51.19 12.81 -37.77
C SER A 293 -52.18 14.00 -37.67
N SER A 294 -51.82 15.25 -38.03
CA SER A 294 -50.50 15.91 -38.19
C SER A 294 -50.66 17.45 -38.34
N THR A 295 -49.52 18.16 -38.45
CA THR A 295 -49.34 19.43 -39.22
C THR A 295 -50.14 20.70 -38.85
N SER A 296 -49.54 21.51 -37.96
CA SER A 296 -49.04 22.89 -38.21
C SER A 296 -49.72 23.85 -39.22
N ALA A 297 -50.04 25.07 -38.76
CA ALA A 297 -49.88 26.35 -39.48
C ALA A 297 -49.89 27.55 -38.49
N ALA A 298 -49.44 28.75 -38.89
CA ALA A 298 -49.37 29.94 -38.04
C ALA A 298 -49.57 31.27 -38.81
N THR A 299 -50.05 32.33 -38.11
CA THR A 299 -50.10 33.72 -38.62
C THR A 299 -50.09 34.74 -37.45
N ALA A 300 -49.79 36.02 -37.73
CA ALA A 300 -49.61 37.10 -36.73
C ALA A 300 -50.25 38.45 -37.17
N THR A 301 -50.27 39.48 -36.30
CA THR A 301 -50.35 40.97 -36.57
C THR A 301 -50.16 41.77 -35.24
N ALA A 302 -49.96 43.10 -35.25
CA ALA A 302 -49.25 43.89 -34.20
C ALA A 302 -49.87 45.29 -33.81
N THR A 303 -49.02 46.24 -33.31
CA THR A 303 -49.22 47.71 -33.01
C THR A 303 -49.97 48.13 -31.72
N SER A 304 -49.75 49.28 -31.01
CA SER A 304 -48.78 50.42 -31.10
C SER A 304 -48.79 51.43 -29.89
N THR A 305 -47.65 52.09 -29.54
CA THR A 305 -47.44 53.44 -28.85
C THR A 305 -48.05 53.72 -27.43
N ALA A 306 -47.65 54.68 -26.55
CA ALA A 306 -46.68 55.83 -26.52
C ALA A 306 -46.15 56.22 -25.08
N THR A 307 -45.41 57.33 -24.97
CA THR A 307 -44.59 57.95 -23.85
C THR A 307 -45.33 58.97 -22.92
N PRO A 308 -44.74 59.78 -21.96
CA PRO A 308 -43.42 59.84 -21.25
C PRO A 308 -43.38 60.27 -19.72
N THR A 309 -42.15 60.36 -19.13
CA THR A 309 -41.62 61.31 -18.06
C THR A 309 -41.92 61.23 -16.52
N SER A 310 -40.94 60.68 -15.74
CA SER A 310 -40.26 61.17 -14.48
C SER A 310 -41.07 61.54 -13.18
N THR A 311 -40.55 61.99 -12.00
CA THR A 311 -39.24 62.57 -11.52
C THR A 311 -39.05 62.55 -9.95
N ALA A 312 -37.79 62.66 -9.46
CA ALA A 312 -37.27 63.25 -8.17
C ALA A 312 -37.26 62.53 -6.76
N THR A 313 -36.03 62.46 -6.18
CA THR A 313 -35.46 62.61 -4.78
C THR A 313 -36.39 62.65 -3.52
N ASP A 314 -36.10 62.09 -2.32
CA ASP A 314 -34.98 62.41 -1.37
C ASP A 314 -34.81 61.43 -0.14
N THR A 315 -34.27 61.88 1.01
CA THR A 315 -33.49 61.12 2.04
C THR A 315 -34.07 61.13 3.48
N ALA A 316 -33.85 60.09 4.33
CA ALA A 316 -33.49 60.21 5.79
C ALA A 316 -33.43 58.91 6.65
N THR A 317 -32.50 58.93 7.62
CA THR A 317 -32.07 57.99 8.68
C THR A 317 -33.03 57.71 9.86
N ALA A 318 -32.98 56.51 10.47
CA ALA A 318 -33.14 56.28 11.95
C ALA A 318 -32.70 54.86 12.41
N THR A 319 -32.34 54.68 13.69
CA THR A 319 -31.93 53.40 14.31
C THR A 319 -32.44 53.30 15.77
N PRO A 320 -32.77 52.09 16.27
CA PRO A 320 -32.49 51.77 17.68
C PRO A 320 -31.85 50.38 17.88
N THR A 321 -31.41 50.11 19.12
CA THR A 321 -30.54 48.99 19.53
C THR A 321 -31.07 48.32 20.81
N LEU A 322 -30.68 47.06 21.09
CA LEU A 322 -30.24 46.51 22.41
C LEU A 322 -30.44 44.97 22.51
N THR A 323 -29.32 44.26 22.79
CA THR A 323 -29.06 43.23 23.83
C THR A 323 -30.23 42.53 24.56
N ALA A 324 -30.17 41.25 24.95
CA ALA A 324 -29.09 40.23 25.04
C ALA A 324 -29.71 38.80 24.90
N THR A 325 -29.11 37.61 25.18
CA THR A 325 -27.89 37.18 25.92
C THR A 325 -27.33 35.85 25.35
N SER A 326 -26.57 35.04 26.11
CA SER A 326 -25.87 33.83 25.65
C SER A 326 -26.51 32.49 26.09
N THR A 327 -26.25 31.43 25.32
CA THR A 327 -26.18 30.04 25.79
C THR A 327 -25.18 29.29 24.90
N ALA A 328 -24.29 28.49 25.49
CA ALA A 328 -23.32 27.67 24.76
C ALA A 328 -23.74 26.20 24.80
N THR A 329 -23.66 25.52 23.65
CA THR A 329 -23.94 24.08 23.53
C THR A 329 -22.71 23.38 22.95
N ALA A 330 -22.10 22.50 23.74
CA ALA A 330 -21.01 21.64 23.27
C ALA A 330 -21.59 20.28 22.82
N THR A 331 -21.47 19.97 21.53
CA THR A 331 -21.92 18.68 20.99
C THR A 331 -20.76 17.67 21.02
N SER A 332 -20.86 16.67 21.88
CA SER A 332 -19.89 15.56 21.93
C SER A 332 -20.45 14.35 21.18
N THR A 333 -19.91 14.07 20.00
CA THR A 333 -20.31 12.91 19.19
C THR A 333 -19.52 11.67 19.62
N SER A 334 -20.11 10.82 20.46
CA SER A 334 -19.48 9.58 20.92
C SER A 334 -19.64 8.44 19.89
N THR A 335 -18.74 8.39 18.92
CA THR A 335 -18.55 7.20 18.06
C THR A 335 -18.17 6.00 18.93
N PRO A 336 -18.73 4.79 18.72
CA PRO A 336 -18.33 3.60 19.46
C PRO A 336 -16.88 3.22 19.14
N ILE A 337 -16.01 3.26 20.15
CA ILE A 337 -14.60 2.89 20.04
C ILE A 337 -14.48 1.37 20.01
N VAL A 338 -14.00 0.83 18.89
CA VAL A 338 -13.51 -0.56 18.82
C VAL A 338 -12.10 -0.60 19.39
N PRO A 339 -11.78 -1.45 20.38
CA PRO A 339 -10.45 -1.51 20.95
C PRO A 339 -9.45 -2.19 19.99
N GLU A 340 -8.31 -1.54 19.79
CA GLU A 340 -7.23 -1.92 18.87
C GLU A 340 -6.24 -2.86 19.59
N LEU A 341 -5.57 -3.76 18.87
CA LEU A 341 -4.75 -4.83 19.47
C LEU A 341 -3.30 -4.76 18.99
N ASP A 342 -2.41 -4.25 19.84
CA ASP A 342 -0.99 -4.07 19.55
C ASP A 342 -0.14 -5.22 20.12
N TYR A 343 0.64 -5.82 19.23
CA TYR A 343 1.63 -6.85 19.51
C TYR A 343 2.97 -6.26 19.91
N LEU A 344 3.68 -6.88 20.85
CA LEU A 344 5.05 -6.50 21.19
C LEU A 344 6.05 -7.12 20.21
N HIS A 345 7.15 -6.41 19.93
CA HIS A 345 8.18 -6.84 18.97
C HIS A 345 9.62 -6.58 19.44
N ALA A 346 10.58 -7.23 18.77
CA ALA A 346 12.01 -6.95 18.78
C ALA A 346 12.38 -5.72 17.93
N MET A 347 11.54 -5.32 16.97
CA MET A 347 11.83 -4.17 16.09
C MET A 347 12.02 -2.90 16.91
N THR A 348 12.92 -2.01 16.47
CA THR A 348 13.24 -0.76 17.18
C THR A 348 12.89 0.47 16.38
N MET A 349 12.37 1.47 17.06
CA MET A 349 12.18 2.83 16.55
C MET A 349 13.02 3.80 17.37
N THR A 350 13.69 4.74 16.71
CA THR A 350 14.43 5.83 17.35
C THR A 350 13.62 7.12 17.21
N ILE A 351 13.36 7.79 18.34
CA ILE A 351 12.70 9.10 18.39
C ILE A 351 13.67 10.04 19.10
N GLY A 352 14.02 11.16 18.44
CA GLY A 352 15.10 12.04 18.91
C GLY A 352 16.42 11.28 19.09
N SER A 353 16.95 11.27 20.30
CA SER A 353 18.16 10.51 20.68
C SER A 353 17.88 9.17 21.39
N SER A 354 16.61 8.80 21.58
CA SER A 354 16.19 7.62 22.33
C SER A 354 15.74 6.48 21.41
N THR A 355 16.20 5.26 21.66
CA THR A 355 15.76 4.05 20.92
C THR A 355 14.86 3.18 21.79
N PHE A 356 13.71 2.81 21.23
CA PHE A 356 12.65 2.03 21.88
C PHE A 356 12.30 0.78 21.05
N ARG A 357 11.55 -0.18 21.61
CA ARG A 357 10.92 -1.26 20.82
C ARG A 357 9.59 -0.77 20.24
N THR A 358 9.08 -1.39 19.18
CA THR A 358 7.73 -1.09 18.66
C THR A 358 6.66 -2.00 19.25
N ALA A 359 5.46 -1.44 19.45
CA ALA A 359 4.20 -2.14 19.58
C ALA A 359 3.31 -1.71 18.41
N ASN A 360 2.72 -2.65 17.68
CA ASN A 360 1.86 -2.36 16.52
C ASN A 360 0.87 -3.50 16.25
N THR A 361 -0.13 -3.26 15.41
CA THR A 361 -1.24 -4.19 15.16
C THR A 361 -0.92 -5.43 14.31
N SER A 362 0.31 -5.58 13.80
CA SER A 362 0.68 -6.74 12.98
C SER A 362 1.12 -7.93 13.86
N LEU A 363 0.49 -9.10 13.66
CA LEU A 363 0.94 -10.33 14.32
C LEU A 363 2.31 -10.75 13.72
N PRO A 364 3.38 -10.88 14.53
CA PRO A 364 4.69 -11.26 14.02
C PRO A 364 4.75 -12.72 13.59
N ALA A 365 5.36 -12.96 12.43
CA ALA A 365 5.65 -14.28 11.88
C ALA A 365 7.07 -14.77 12.25
N GLY A 366 7.53 -14.47 13.47
CA GLY A 366 8.89 -14.72 13.93
C GLY A 366 9.08 -16.01 14.73
N THR A 367 10.35 -16.28 15.08
CA THR A 367 10.69 -17.16 16.19
C THR A 367 10.67 -16.37 17.50
N LEU A 368 10.07 -16.96 18.54
CA LEU A 368 9.94 -16.40 19.88
C LEU A 368 11.21 -15.72 20.39
N ALA A 369 11.15 -14.40 20.50
CA ALA A 369 12.15 -13.56 21.14
C ALA A 369 11.72 -13.28 22.60
N GLU A 370 12.71 -12.99 23.45
CA GLU A 370 12.51 -12.91 24.90
C GLU A 370 13.15 -11.64 25.48
N ALA A 371 12.36 -10.82 26.17
CA ALA A 371 12.90 -9.87 27.14
C ALA A 371 13.02 -10.57 28.48
N SER A 372 14.10 -10.32 29.22
CA SER A 372 14.34 -10.98 30.51
C SER A 372 14.65 -9.96 31.60
N THR A 373 14.50 -10.40 32.85
CA THR A 373 14.95 -9.64 34.01
C THR A 373 15.17 -10.55 35.21
N SER A 374 16.15 -10.20 36.05
CA SER A 374 16.51 -10.96 37.26
C SER A 374 15.49 -10.72 38.36
N VAL A 375 15.12 -11.76 39.12
CA VAL A 375 14.04 -11.65 40.13
C VAL A 375 14.54 -11.05 41.44
N ASN A 376 13.75 -10.12 41.99
CA ASN A 376 14.00 -9.45 43.27
C ASN A 376 12.67 -9.27 44.01
N LYS A 377 12.65 -9.46 45.34
CA LYS A 377 11.47 -9.27 46.19
C LYS A 377 11.30 -7.84 46.69
N ASP A 378 12.37 -7.06 46.68
CA ASP A 378 12.45 -5.74 47.33
C ASP A 378 12.30 -4.56 46.34
N ALA A 379 12.32 -4.84 45.02
CA ALA A 379 12.18 -3.82 43.99
C ALA A 379 11.57 -4.40 42.70
N TRP A 380 10.63 -3.66 42.09
CA TRP A 380 10.06 -3.97 40.77
C TRP A 380 11.13 -3.90 39.68
N GLN A 381 11.13 -4.86 38.75
CA GLN A 381 12.12 -4.99 37.70
C GLN A 381 11.46 -4.86 36.31
N ASN A 382 12.03 -4.02 35.44
CA ASN A 382 11.61 -3.94 34.03
C ASN A 382 12.10 -5.18 33.26
N PHE A 383 11.26 -5.71 32.36
CA PHE A 383 11.74 -6.60 31.30
C PHE A 383 12.61 -5.85 30.29
N ALA A 384 13.76 -6.41 29.92
CA ALA A 384 14.65 -5.80 28.94
C ALA A 384 15.09 -6.81 27.85
N TYR A 385 15.19 -6.32 26.61
CA TYR A 385 15.79 -7.03 25.48
C TYR A 385 16.78 -6.09 24.79
N ALA A 386 18.03 -6.54 24.61
CA ALA A 386 19.15 -5.77 24.06
C ALA A 386 19.13 -4.27 24.47
N ALA A 387 19.35 -4.03 25.77
CA ALA A 387 19.39 -2.74 26.48
C ALA A 387 18.10 -1.89 26.52
N THR A 388 17.10 -2.13 25.66
CA THR A 388 15.80 -1.43 25.74
C THR A 388 14.80 -2.18 26.62
N ASN A 389 13.91 -1.45 27.28
CA ASN A 389 12.96 -1.99 28.27
C ASN A 389 11.52 -1.44 28.12
N MET A 390 11.24 -0.77 27.00
CA MET A 390 9.96 -0.13 26.70
C MET A 390 9.59 -0.38 25.24
N TRP A 391 8.32 -0.69 25.03
CA TRP A 391 7.68 -0.75 23.71
C TRP A 391 6.84 0.51 23.50
N ILE A 392 6.78 1.03 22.28
CA ILE A 392 6.05 2.27 21.95
C ILE A 392 5.20 2.09 20.70
N SER A 393 4.10 2.84 20.62
CA SER A 393 3.26 2.90 19.43
C SER A 393 3.95 3.63 18.28
N ASP A 394 3.37 3.49 17.09
CA ASP A 394 3.50 4.49 16.03
C ASP A 394 3.19 5.90 16.57
N ALA A 395 3.75 6.92 15.91
CA ALA A 395 3.50 8.31 16.27
C ALA A 395 2.08 8.75 15.88
N THR A 396 1.49 9.63 16.69
CA THR A 396 0.25 10.35 16.40
C THR A 396 0.40 11.09 15.05
N PRO A 397 -0.42 10.80 14.01
CA PRO A 397 -0.26 11.39 12.69
C PRO A 397 -0.34 12.92 12.67
N ASP A 398 0.36 13.53 11.72
CA ASP A 398 0.39 14.98 11.54
C ASP A 398 -1.02 15.58 11.43
N GLY A 399 -1.24 16.67 12.16
CA GLY A 399 -2.55 17.35 12.24
C GLY A 399 -3.61 16.65 13.09
N THR A 400 -3.31 15.51 13.73
CA THR A 400 -4.26 14.77 14.59
C THR A 400 -3.82 14.75 16.06
N THR A 401 -4.75 14.50 16.99
CA THR A 401 -4.44 14.28 18.42
C THR A 401 -5.06 12.98 18.90
N TRP A 402 -4.30 12.10 19.56
CA TRP A 402 -4.84 10.84 20.09
C TRP A 402 -5.35 11.01 21.52
N VAL A 403 -6.59 10.58 21.76
CA VAL A 403 -7.25 10.62 23.07
C VAL A 403 -7.20 9.23 23.70
N LEU A 404 -6.22 8.98 24.57
CA LEU A 404 -6.03 7.68 25.20
C LEU A 404 -6.87 7.59 26.48
N THR A 405 -7.89 6.75 26.49
CA THR A 405 -8.84 6.63 27.61
C THR A 405 -9.46 5.23 27.66
N GLY A 406 -10.24 4.93 28.71
CA GLY A 406 -10.94 3.65 28.84
C GLY A 406 -10.05 2.48 29.28
N GLN A 407 -10.58 1.25 29.17
CA GLN A 407 -9.97 0.03 29.70
C GLN A 407 -8.90 -0.57 28.77
N TRP A 408 -7.63 -0.34 29.09
CA TRP A 408 -6.50 -1.06 28.51
C TRP A 408 -6.45 -2.49 29.03
N THR A 409 -6.19 -3.45 28.15
CA THR A 409 -6.00 -4.87 28.50
C THR A 409 -4.56 -5.26 28.19
N PHE A 410 -3.85 -5.84 29.15
CA PHE A 410 -2.48 -6.34 28.97
C PHE A 410 -2.51 -7.86 29.02
N ARG A 411 -1.95 -8.53 28.02
CA ARG A 411 -1.95 -10.00 27.88
C ARG A 411 -0.53 -10.47 27.60
N VAL A 412 0.13 -11.07 28.60
CA VAL A 412 1.55 -11.45 28.52
C VAL A 412 1.75 -12.97 28.61
N HIS A 413 2.66 -13.48 27.78
CA HIS A 413 3.18 -14.84 27.90
C HIS A 413 4.54 -14.79 28.59
N VAL A 414 4.71 -15.58 29.66
CA VAL A 414 5.94 -15.59 30.48
C VAL A 414 6.39 -17.00 30.85
N ARG A 415 7.70 -17.13 31.15
CA ARG A 415 8.34 -18.31 31.76
C ARG A 415 9.43 -17.89 32.75
N GLN A 416 9.91 -18.80 33.59
CA GLN A 416 10.99 -18.56 34.55
C GLN A 416 12.16 -19.56 34.43
N SER A 417 13.37 -19.17 34.86
CA SER A 417 14.55 -20.03 34.83
C SER A 417 14.57 -21.12 35.91
N VAL A 418 13.89 -20.90 37.03
CA VAL A 418 13.84 -21.80 38.20
C VAL A 418 12.41 -21.84 38.74
N SER A 419 11.91 -23.01 39.12
CA SER A 419 10.56 -23.16 39.69
C SER A 419 10.54 -22.82 41.19
N GLY A 420 9.54 -22.08 41.67
CA GLY A 420 9.32 -21.83 43.11
C GLY A 420 8.94 -20.41 43.54
N PRO A 421 9.50 -19.32 42.98
CA PRO A 421 9.04 -17.98 43.29
C PRO A 421 7.69 -17.68 42.61
N ARG A 422 6.93 -16.77 43.21
CA ARG A 422 5.59 -16.36 42.79
C ARG A 422 5.62 -14.87 42.51
N PHE A 423 4.79 -14.40 41.58
CA PHE A 423 4.99 -13.09 40.96
C PHE A 423 3.78 -12.18 40.99
N TRP A 424 4.05 -10.88 40.96
CA TRP A 424 3.11 -9.85 40.56
C TRP A 424 3.64 -9.15 39.31
N PHE A 425 2.74 -8.80 38.39
CA PHE A 425 3.05 -8.04 37.19
C PHE A 425 2.33 -6.69 37.22
N ARG A 426 2.87 -5.69 36.52
CA ARG A 426 2.19 -4.41 36.25
C ARG A 426 2.74 -3.79 34.97
N ALA A 427 2.03 -2.79 34.43
CA ALA A 427 2.53 -1.94 33.36
C ALA A 427 2.73 -0.50 33.84
N LEU A 428 3.72 0.19 33.30
CA LEU A 428 3.90 1.64 33.39
C LEU A 428 3.63 2.22 32.00
N LEU A 429 2.72 3.18 31.92
CA LEU A 429 2.26 3.81 30.69
C LEU A 429 2.89 5.19 30.55
N TYR A 430 3.46 5.47 29.38
CA TYR A 430 4.26 6.66 29.07
C TYR A 430 3.70 7.43 27.88
N ARG A 431 3.92 8.74 27.87
CA ARG A 431 3.85 9.64 26.72
C ARG A 431 5.27 9.87 26.22
N ILE A 432 5.49 9.69 24.92
CA ILE A 432 6.80 9.85 24.28
C ILE A 432 6.74 11.13 23.44
N SER A 433 7.57 12.12 23.78
CA SER A 433 7.66 13.35 23.00
C SER A 433 8.35 13.11 21.65
N ILE A 434 8.14 14.01 20.68
CA ILE A 434 8.82 14.03 19.38
C ILE A 434 10.37 14.05 19.53
N GLY A 435 10.88 14.53 20.67
CA GLY A 435 12.30 14.53 21.03
C GLY A 435 12.81 13.24 21.69
N GLY A 436 11.97 12.22 21.88
CA GLY A 436 12.34 10.95 22.53
C GLY A 436 12.29 10.96 24.05
N THR A 437 11.66 11.97 24.66
CA THR A 437 11.52 12.04 26.13
C THR A 437 10.30 11.24 26.58
N ALA A 438 10.51 10.27 27.48
CA ALA A 438 9.44 9.47 28.04
C ALA A 438 8.92 10.05 29.37
N THR A 439 7.66 10.44 29.41
CA THR A 439 6.98 11.00 30.60
C THR A 439 5.92 10.00 31.09
N LEU A 440 5.99 9.61 32.36
CA LEU A 440 5.03 8.65 32.95
C LEU A 440 3.62 9.26 33.02
N MET A 441 2.63 8.61 32.40
CA MET A 441 1.21 8.96 32.47
C MET A 441 0.52 8.23 33.63
N ALA A 442 0.78 6.93 33.77
CA ALA A 442 0.12 6.08 34.75
C ALA A 442 0.97 4.84 35.11
N THR A 443 0.68 4.24 36.25
CA THR A 443 1.14 2.89 36.63
C THR A 443 -0.10 2.05 36.90
N THR A 444 -0.20 0.86 36.30
CA THR A 444 -1.36 -0.01 36.55
C THR A 444 -1.33 -0.53 37.99
N ALA A 445 -2.50 -0.93 38.49
CA ALA A 445 -2.54 -1.86 39.61
C ALA A 445 -1.70 -3.11 39.29
N GLN A 446 -1.13 -3.72 40.32
CA GLN A 446 -0.48 -5.02 40.18
C GLN A 446 -1.53 -6.11 39.94
N THR A 447 -1.14 -7.17 39.23
CA THR A 447 -1.96 -8.37 39.08
C THR A 447 -2.31 -8.98 40.44
N ASN A 448 -3.30 -9.88 40.46
CA ASN A 448 -3.34 -10.90 41.51
C ASN A 448 -2.02 -11.70 41.53
N ARG A 449 -1.68 -12.30 42.66
CA ARG A 449 -0.46 -13.12 42.82
C ARG A 449 -0.52 -14.30 41.84
N ILE A 450 0.49 -14.43 41.00
CA ILE A 450 0.63 -15.51 40.03
C ILE A 450 1.52 -16.58 40.65
N ASP A 451 0.88 -17.64 41.14
CA ASP A 451 1.55 -18.75 41.81
C ASP A 451 2.20 -19.77 40.84
N THR A 452 1.85 -19.73 39.55
CA THR A 452 2.23 -20.75 38.56
C THR A 452 2.79 -20.14 37.27
N VAL A 453 4.04 -19.67 37.31
CA VAL A 453 4.83 -19.41 36.08
C VAL A 453 5.65 -20.67 35.77
N GLY A 454 5.50 -21.22 34.56
CA GLY A 454 6.22 -22.42 34.12
C GLY A 454 7.71 -22.16 33.83
N THR A 455 8.50 -23.23 33.75
CA THR A 455 9.87 -23.16 33.20
C THR A 455 9.87 -23.11 31.66
N ALA A 456 8.88 -23.74 31.05
CA ALA A 456 8.38 -23.40 29.71
C ALA A 456 7.39 -22.23 29.79
N TYR A 457 7.11 -21.59 28.66
CA TYR A 457 5.98 -20.66 28.55
C TYR A 457 4.67 -21.37 28.92
N ALA A 458 3.69 -20.61 29.42
CA ALA A 458 2.34 -21.09 29.68
C ALA A 458 1.69 -21.57 28.35
N GLY A 459 1.91 -22.84 28.02
CA GLY A 459 1.81 -23.36 26.66
C GLY A 459 1.42 -24.85 26.54
N THR A 460 1.12 -25.51 27.65
CA THR A 460 0.32 -26.75 27.66
C THR A 460 -1.06 -26.45 28.23
N VAL A 461 -1.88 -25.77 27.42
CA VAL A 461 -3.31 -25.46 27.66
C VAL A 461 -3.57 -24.69 28.97
N THR A 462 -2.83 -23.61 29.20
CA THR A 462 -3.09 -22.64 30.28
C THR A 462 -3.02 -21.21 29.76
N ASN A 463 -3.94 -20.34 30.20
CA ASN A 463 -4.10 -18.99 29.66
C ASN A 463 -2.91 -18.05 29.99
N PRO A 464 -2.58 -17.09 29.10
CA PRO A 464 -1.65 -16.01 29.40
C PRO A 464 -2.14 -15.10 30.53
N ILE A 465 -1.19 -14.48 31.22
CA ILE A 465 -1.48 -13.56 32.33
C ILE A 465 -2.12 -12.31 31.73
N THR A 466 -3.38 -12.08 32.09
CA THR A 466 -4.20 -10.99 31.55
C THR A 466 -4.69 -10.09 32.68
N TRP A 467 -4.51 -8.77 32.55
CA TRP A 467 -5.09 -7.79 33.47
C TRP A 467 -5.57 -6.54 32.76
N ASN A 468 -6.44 -5.79 33.44
CA ASN A 468 -7.09 -4.59 32.91
C ASN A 468 -6.69 -3.34 33.70
N TYR A 469 -6.68 -2.18 33.04
CA TYR A 469 -6.50 -0.89 33.68
C TYR A 469 -7.26 0.21 32.93
N THR A 470 -8.12 0.95 33.63
CA THR A 470 -8.81 2.10 33.04
C THR A 470 -7.90 3.33 33.09
N LEU A 471 -7.39 3.76 31.94
CA LEU A 471 -6.56 4.96 31.82
C LEU A 471 -7.45 6.22 31.89
N ALA A 472 -7.11 7.13 32.81
CA ALA A 472 -7.71 8.45 32.84
C ALA A 472 -7.25 9.26 31.62
N THR A 473 -8.18 9.89 30.91
CA THR A 473 -8.00 10.50 29.58
C THR A 473 -6.69 11.30 29.42
N GLN A 474 -5.80 10.82 28.56
CA GLN A 474 -4.60 11.51 28.11
C GLN A 474 -4.80 12.03 26.68
N VAL A 475 -4.08 13.09 26.30
CA VAL A 475 -4.03 13.59 24.93
C VAL A 475 -2.59 13.59 24.44
N LEU A 476 -2.33 12.93 23.31
CA LEU A 476 -1.09 13.03 22.55
C LEU A 476 -1.25 14.06 21.43
N ASN A 477 -0.18 14.80 21.17
CA ASN A 477 -0.06 15.76 20.07
C ASN A 477 0.51 15.08 18.81
N PRO A 478 0.41 15.71 17.62
CA PRO A 478 1.12 15.25 16.42
C PRO A 478 2.58 14.92 16.68
N GLY A 479 3.06 13.78 16.14
CA GLY A 479 4.42 13.29 16.31
C GLY A 479 4.74 12.61 17.65
N GLU A 480 3.80 12.55 18.60
CA GLU A 480 4.00 11.86 19.89
C GLU A 480 3.44 10.43 19.88
N SER A 481 4.12 9.51 20.55
CA SER A 481 3.68 8.11 20.75
C SER A 481 3.25 7.87 22.21
N TRP A 482 2.53 6.78 22.47
CA TRP A 482 2.48 6.20 23.81
C TRP A 482 3.53 5.10 23.96
N GLY A 483 3.89 4.78 25.20
CA GLY A 483 4.86 3.75 25.55
C GLY A 483 4.43 2.92 26.75
N VAL A 484 5.00 1.72 26.85
CA VAL A 484 4.70 0.74 27.89
C VAL A 484 5.96 0.01 28.36
N GLN A 485 6.18 0.01 29.67
CA GLN A 485 7.14 -0.88 30.33
C GLN A 485 6.36 -1.93 31.11
N ILE A 486 6.65 -3.21 30.86
CA ILE A 486 6.13 -4.31 31.69
C ILE A 486 7.11 -4.56 32.83
N GLN A 487 6.59 -4.65 34.05
CA GLN A 487 7.36 -4.90 35.27
C GLN A 487 6.91 -6.17 35.98
N VAL A 488 7.85 -6.81 36.68
CA VAL A 488 7.63 -7.96 37.56
C VAL A 488 8.24 -7.72 38.95
N LEU A 489 7.60 -8.28 39.97
CA LEU A 489 8.08 -8.36 41.36
C LEU A 489 7.92 -9.80 41.84
N ALA A 490 8.91 -10.34 42.56
CA ALA A 490 8.84 -11.68 43.15
C ALA A 490 8.42 -11.61 44.63
N ASP A 491 7.93 -12.70 45.20
CA ASP A 491 7.67 -12.80 46.64
C ASP A 491 8.88 -13.26 47.48
N GLN A 492 9.93 -13.80 46.83
CA GLN A 492 11.16 -14.23 47.49
C GLN A 492 12.40 -14.12 46.58
N ASN A 493 13.54 -13.75 47.19
CA ASN A 493 14.84 -13.68 46.51
C ASN A 493 15.35 -15.09 46.20
N THR A 494 15.29 -15.47 44.93
CA THR A 494 15.50 -16.87 44.45
C THR A 494 16.56 -17.01 43.38
N GLY A 495 17.22 -15.91 42.97
CA GLY A 495 18.40 -15.93 42.10
C GLY A 495 18.17 -16.34 40.64
N GLY A 496 16.91 -16.34 40.17
CA GLY A 496 16.55 -16.65 38.79
C GLY A 496 16.20 -15.41 37.93
N SER A 497 15.75 -15.68 36.72
CA SER A 497 15.19 -14.69 35.79
C SER A 497 13.80 -15.10 35.30
N VAL A 498 12.95 -14.12 35.03
CA VAL A 498 11.69 -14.29 34.28
C VAL A 498 11.90 -13.78 32.85
N TYR A 499 11.20 -14.39 31.90
CA TYR A 499 11.24 -14.08 30.48
C TYR A 499 9.83 -13.73 30.00
N LEU A 500 9.72 -12.63 29.25
CA LEU A 500 8.53 -12.13 28.57
C LEU A 500 8.65 -12.45 27.08
N GLY A 501 7.71 -13.23 26.54
CA GLY A 501 7.73 -13.71 25.16
C GLY A 501 7.12 -12.72 24.18
N PHE A 502 7.77 -12.53 23.03
CA PHE A 502 7.25 -11.79 21.88
C PHE A 502 7.79 -12.31 20.54
N ASP A 503 7.36 -11.73 19.42
CA ASP A 503 7.72 -12.18 18.05
C ASP A 503 7.45 -13.67 17.74
N SER A 504 6.38 -14.24 18.33
CA SER A 504 5.90 -15.59 18.03
C SER A 504 4.40 -15.57 17.76
N THR A 505 3.93 -16.27 16.73
CA THR A 505 2.49 -16.41 16.43
C THR A 505 1.68 -16.95 17.60
N ASP A 506 2.27 -17.87 18.37
CA ASP A 506 1.55 -18.70 19.34
C ASP A 506 1.67 -18.18 20.77
N GLN A 507 2.73 -17.39 21.04
CA GLN A 507 3.15 -17.00 22.39
C GLN A 507 3.46 -15.49 22.48
N ASN A 508 2.90 -14.65 21.61
CA ASN A 508 3.16 -13.20 21.67
C ASN A 508 2.48 -12.52 22.86
N SER A 509 3.19 -11.63 23.54
CA SER A 509 2.60 -10.66 24.45
C SER A 509 2.00 -9.49 23.66
N ASN A 510 0.85 -9.00 24.09
CA ASN A 510 0.08 -7.96 23.40
C ASN A 510 -0.71 -7.09 24.38
N ILE A 511 -1.18 -5.95 23.88
CA ILE A 511 -1.93 -4.94 24.61
C ILE A 511 -3.13 -4.55 23.77
N THR A 512 -4.33 -4.59 24.36
CA THR A 512 -5.54 -4.06 23.74
C THR A 512 -5.78 -2.65 24.25
N VAL A 513 -5.82 -1.67 23.34
CA VAL A 513 -5.93 -0.24 23.62
C VAL A 513 -7.29 0.28 23.10
N PRO A 514 -8.15 0.88 23.93
CA PRO A 514 -9.31 1.61 23.44
C PRO A 514 -8.81 2.89 22.76
N SER A 515 -8.72 2.89 21.42
CA SER A 515 -8.11 3.98 20.70
C SER A 515 -9.09 5.12 20.46
N GLY A 516 -8.90 6.25 21.15
CA GLY A 516 -9.32 7.56 20.67
C GLY A 516 -8.38 8.08 19.59
N ARG A 517 -8.02 7.21 18.62
CA ARG A 517 -7.32 7.59 17.40
C ARG A 517 -8.33 8.29 16.48
N PRO A 518 -8.10 9.54 16.05
CA PRO A 518 -9.01 10.19 15.11
C PRO A 518 -9.13 9.39 13.82
N ALA A 519 -10.34 9.31 13.29
CA ALA A 519 -10.59 8.78 11.96
C ALA A 519 -9.81 9.59 10.90
N ALA A 520 -9.56 8.99 9.74
CA ALA A 520 -8.86 9.64 8.64
C ALA A 520 -9.57 10.94 8.23
N VAL A 521 -8.88 12.08 8.39
CA VAL A 521 -9.41 13.41 8.04
C VAL A 521 -9.41 13.57 6.53
N GLY A 522 -10.60 13.66 5.93
CA GLY A 522 -10.81 14.14 4.56
C GLY A 522 -10.54 15.65 4.46
N PRO A 523 -10.25 16.18 3.26
CA PRO A 523 -9.92 17.61 3.11
C PRO A 523 -11.16 18.48 3.26
N THR A 524 -11.10 19.48 4.15
CA THR A 524 -12.10 20.56 4.23
C THR A 524 -11.43 21.92 4.04
N SER A 525 -11.78 22.58 2.94
CA SER A 525 -11.39 23.94 2.56
C SER A 525 -12.67 24.72 2.20
N THR A 526 -12.83 26.03 2.43
CA THR A 526 -11.84 27.08 2.73
C THR A 526 -12.52 28.31 3.36
N ALA A 527 -11.71 29.31 3.73
CA ALA A 527 -12.05 30.74 3.86
C ALA A 527 -12.86 31.17 5.12
N THR A 528 -12.84 32.44 5.55
CA THR A 528 -12.24 33.66 4.97
C THR A 528 -11.55 34.50 6.06
N ALA A 529 -10.45 35.19 5.74
CA ALA A 529 -9.87 36.20 6.62
C ALA A 529 -10.31 37.62 6.18
N THR A 530 -10.86 38.40 7.11
CA THR A 530 -11.36 39.77 6.86
C THR A 530 -10.59 40.77 7.71
N THR A 531 -9.89 41.72 7.09
CA THR A 531 -9.35 42.91 7.75
C THR A 531 -10.50 43.89 8.05
N THR A 532 -10.41 44.93 8.88
CA THR A 532 -9.40 46.01 9.07
C THR A 532 -9.88 46.84 10.31
N PRO A 533 -9.28 47.95 10.80
CA PRO A 533 -8.08 48.67 10.35
C PRO A 533 -7.05 49.02 11.44
N GLY A 534 -5.87 49.52 11.01
CA GLY A 534 -4.89 50.16 11.88
C GLY A 534 -3.80 50.90 11.07
N THR A 535 -3.85 52.23 11.06
CA THR A 535 -2.81 53.14 10.52
C THR A 535 -1.69 53.35 11.55
N PRO A 536 -0.42 53.68 11.18
CA PRO A 536 -0.09 54.85 10.34
C PRO A 536 1.00 54.69 9.24
N THR A 537 0.75 55.39 8.13
CA THR A 537 1.66 56.28 7.37
C THR A 537 3.18 56.03 7.33
N VAL A 538 3.71 55.67 6.15
CA VAL A 538 4.86 56.36 5.49
C VAL A 538 4.65 56.35 3.95
N THR A 539 5.00 57.46 3.28
CA THR A 539 4.89 57.69 1.83
C THR A 539 6.04 57.07 1.03
N PRO A 540 5.83 56.71 -0.26
CA PRO A 540 6.72 57.27 -1.29
C PRO A 540 6.00 57.83 -2.54
N THR A 541 6.63 58.82 -3.17
CA THR A 541 6.12 59.58 -4.33
C THR A 541 6.26 58.78 -5.64
N PRO A 542 5.29 58.86 -6.59
CA PRO A 542 5.43 58.25 -7.91
C PRO A 542 6.24 59.11 -8.89
N THR A 543 6.87 58.47 -9.88
CA THR A 543 7.33 59.11 -11.12
C THR A 543 7.09 58.15 -12.29
N THR A 544 6.65 58.66 -13.44
CA THR A 544 6.09 57.88 -14.54
C THR A 544 6.90 58.02 -15.85
N THR A 545 6.48 57.27 -16.87
CA THR A 545 7.01 57.22 -18.26
C THR A 545 8.30 56.41 -18.46
N GLY A 546 8.43 55.60 -19.51
CA GLY A 546 7.39 55.19 -20.47
C GLY A 546 7.86 54.23 -21.59
N VAL A 547 6.89 53.48 -22.14
CA VAL A 547 6.80 52.87 -23.48
C VAL A 547 8.05 52.27 -24.14
N GLY A 548 8.01 50.98 -24.49
CA GLY A 548 8.92 50.40 -25.50
C GLY A 548 9.01 48.87 -25.54
N THR A 549 8.03 48.19 -26.13
CA THR A 549 8.14 46.75 -26.44
C THR A 549 8.83 46.52 -27.79
N PRO A 550 9.88 45.69 -27.81
CA PRO A 550 9.96 44.56 -28.74
C PRO A 550 9.45 43.29 -28.06
N GLY A 551 8.99 42.31 -28.85
CA GLY A 551 8.53 41.02 -28.32
C GLY A 551 9.66 40.22 -27.64
N PRO A 552 9.35 39.36 -26.66
CA PRO A 552 10.36 38.50 -26.05
C PRO A 552 10.95 37.58 -27.11
N ALA A 553 12.27 37.64 -27.29
CA ALA A 553 12.98 36.67 -28.11
C ALA A 553 12.75 35.26 -27.56
N THR A 554 12.62 34.28 -28.46
CA THR A 554 12.47 32.88 -28.08
C THR A 554 13.60 32.49 -27.12
N PRO A 555 13.30 32.05 -25.88
CA PRO A 555 14.35 31.69 -24.95
C PRO A 555 15.10 30.48 -25.52
N THR A 556 16.39 30.68 -25.82
CA THR A 556 17.33 29.57 -25.83
C THR A 556 17.28 28.88 -24.46
N PRO A 557 17.55 27.57 -24.36
CA PRO A 557 17.42 26.84 -23.09
C PRO A 557 18.55 27.19 -22.10
N GLN A 558 18.54 28.43 -21.59
CA GLN A 558 19.23 28.81 -20.37
C GLN A 558 18.59 28.06 -19.21
N ASN A 559 19.27 27.02 -18.76
CA ASN A 559 18.91 26.17 -17.63
C ASN A 559 18.64 27.00 -16.35
N PRO A 560 17.37 27.16 -15.89
CA PRO A 560 17.08 28.01 -14.75
C PRO A 560 17.38 27.32 -13.42
N ALA A 561 18.41 27.80 -12.74
CA ALA A 561 18.52 27.82 -11.28
C ALA A 561 18.12 26.55 -10.48
N HIS A 562 18.81 25.43 -10.72
CA HIS A 562 19.34 24.68 -9.58
C HIS A 562 20.87 24.72 -9.61
N ASN A 563 21.37 25.74 -8.91
CA ASN A 563 22.77 25.98 -8.58
C ASN A 563 23.31 24.93 -7.58
N GLY A 564 24.63 24.92 -7.39
CA GLY A 564 25.30 23.99 -6.49
C GLY A 564 24.91 24.13 -5.01
N ASN A 565 25.35 23.15 -4.21
CA ASN A 565 25.00 22.93 -2.79
C ASN A 565 23.60 22.33 -2.53
N VAL A 566 23.35 21.15 -3.09
CA VAL A 566 23.12 19.99 -2.21
C VAL A 566 23.89 18.77 -2.73
N SER A 567 24.63 18.15 -1.82
CA SER A 567 25.25 16.85 -2.06
C SER A 567 24.20 15.75 -1.92
N TRP A 568 23.95 14.98 -2.98
CA TRP A 568 23.36 13.63 -2.87
C TRP A 568 24.40 12.64 -2.32
N ARG A 569 24.93 12.99 -1.14
CA ARG A 569 25.82 12.18 -0.32
C ARG A 569 25.08 11.87 0.97
N ASP A 570 25.28 10.63 1.41
CA ASP A 570 25.14 10.14 2.78
C ASP A 570 23.75 10.26 3.42
N GLY A 571 23.01 9.13 3.43
CA GLY A 571 21.80 8.98 4.25
C GLY A 571 20.73 8.06 3.66
N LEU A 572 20.04 8.51 2.62
CA LEU A 572 18.78 7.92 2.14
C LEU A 572 18.79 7.60 0.63
N PRO A 573 17.95 6.66 0.16
CA PRO A 573 18.42 5.67 -0.82
C PRO A 573 18.03 5.91 -2.28
N SER A 574 18.70 5.15 -3.15
CA SER A 574 18.52 5.12 -4.61
C SER A 574 17.14 4.67 -5.11
N ILE A 575 16.23 4.22 -4.23
CA ILE A 575 14.89 3.73 -4.61
C ILE A 575 14.11 4.79 -5.41
N CYS A 576 14.22 6.06 -5.01
CA CYS A 576 13.51 7.15 -5.66
C CYS A 576 13.94 7.32 -7.12
N ALA A 577 15.22 7.07 -7.44
CA ALA A 577 15.74 7.18 -8.81
C ALA A 577 15.34 6.01 -9.73
N GLY A 578 14.81 4.92 -9.18
CA GLY A 578 14.20 3.85 -9.97
C GLY A 578 12.84 4.26 -10.54
N CYS A 579 12.06 5.03 -9.78
CA CYS A 579 10.74 5.51 -10.16
C CYS A 579 10.74 6.95 -10.72
N HIS A 580 11.70 7.79 -10.35
CA HIS A 580 11.71 9.23 -10.62
C HIS A 580 12.95 9.75 -11.35
N ARG A 581 12.75 10.83 -12.13
CA ARG A 581 13.81 11.54 -12.85
C ARG A 581 13.55 13.05 -12.91
N VAL A 582 13.98 13.76 -11.86
CA VAL A 582 13.96 15.23 -11.83
C VAL A 582 14.73 15.86 -13.00
N HIS A 583 14.21 16.98 -13.50
CA HIS A 583 14.73 17.78 -14.63
C HIS A 583 14.81 17.09 -16.01
N THR A 584 14.62 15.77 -16.10
CA THR A 584 14.66 15.02 -17.38
C THR A 584 13.63 13.87 -17.42
N SER A 585 12.47 14.11 -16.82
CA SER A 585 11.28 13.23 -16.91
C SER A 585 10.74 13.23 -18.35
N PRO A 586 10.42 12.06 -18.93
CA PRO A 586 9.65 11.98 -20.19
C PRO A 586 8.15 12.21 -19.96
N ALA A 587 7.67 12.20 -18.72
CA ALA A 587 6.28 12.43 -18.37
C ALA A 587 6.00 13.93 -18.14
N SER A 588 4.91 14.44 -18.72
CA SER A 588 4.62 15.89 -18.76
C SER A 588 4.03 16.47 -17.47
N LYS A 589 3.48 15.62 -16.59
CA LYS A 589 2.78 16.02 -15.35
C LYS A 589 3.36 15.40 -14.08
N SER A 590 4.30 14.47 -14.21
CA SER A 590 4.88 13.70 -13.11
C SER A 590 6.39 13.57 -13.27
N LEU A 591 7.11 13.43 -12.15
CA LEU A 591 8.58 13.30 -12.16
C LEU A 591 9.02 11.86 -12.44
N GLN A 592 8.32 11.09 -13.28
CA GLN A 592 8.58 9.66 -13.51
C GLN A 592 9.90 9.41 -14.26
N ALA A 593 10.46 8.21 -14.12
CA ALA A 593 11.69 7.80 -14.82
C ALA A 593 11.44 7.29 -16.25
N ARG A 594 10.23 6.78 -16.53
CA ARG A 594 9.78 6.29 -17.85
C ARG A 594 8.34 6.75 -18.10
N TRP A 595 7.89 6.65 -19.35
CA TRP A 595 6.55 7.03 -19.79
C TRP A 595 6.06 6.04 -20.87
N PRO A 596 4.78 5.60 -20.89
CA PRO A 596 3.71 5.86 -19.91
C PRO A 596 4.01 5.26 -18.51
N GLU A 597 3.13 5.49 -17.54
CA GLU A 597 3.40 5.12 -16.13
C GLU A 597 3.75 3.64 -15.97
N GLU A 598 3.02 2.75 -16.65
CA GLU A 598 3.19 1.29 -16.55
C GLU A 598 4.60 0.87 -16.97
N ALA A 599 5.24 1.62 -17.87
CA ALA A 599 6.61 1.37 -18.31
C ALA A 599 7.65 1.61 -17.19
N THR A 600 7.29 2.33 -16.13
CA THR A 600 8.07 2.45 -14.88
C THR A 600 7.85 1.23 -13.97
N CYS A 601 6.62 0.70 -13.88
CA CYS A 601 6.31 -0.49 -13.07
C CYS A 601 6.83 -1.81 -13.70
N PHE A 602 6.70 -1.96 -15.02
CA PHE A 602 7.13 -3.16 -15.75
C PHE A 602 8.66 -3.35 -15.80
N VAL A 603 9.47 -2.38 -15.34
CA VAL A 603 10.93 -2.55 -15.18
C VAL A 603 11.27 -3.68 -14.21
N CYS A 604 10.41 -3.92 -13.22
CA CYS A 604 10.56 -5.01 -12.25
C CYS A 604 9.51 -6.11 -12.47
N HIS A 605 8.28 -5.74 -12.87
CA HIS A 605 7.12 -6.63 -12.94
C HIS A 605 6.86 -7.27 -14.32
N ASP A 606 7.90 -7.38 -15.16
CA ASP A 606 7.93 -8.23 -16.36
C ASP A 606 8.22 -9.71 -16.05
N GLY A 607 8.58 -10.03 -14.79
CA GLY A 607 8.98 -11.36 -14.34
C GLY A 607 10.49 -11.56 -14.15
N SER A 608 11.32 -10.55 -14.45
CA SER A 608 12.78 -10.63 -14.29
C SER A 608 13.27 -10.36 -12.87
N GLY A 609 12.62 -9.45 -12.13
CA GLY A 609 13.01 -9.06 -10.77
C GLY A 609 11.89 -9.09 -9.73
N ALA A 610 10.63 -9.02 -10.15
CA ALA A 610 9.45 -9.11 -9.31
C ALA A 610 8.36 -9.94 -10.01
N PRO A 611 7.29 -10.37 -9.30
CA PRO A 611 6.22 -11.16 -9.89
C PRO A 611 5.61 -10.52 -11.15
N ASN A 612 5.45 -11.33 -12.20
CA ASN A 612 5.07 -10.90 -13.54
C ASN A 612 3.60 -10.46 -13.61
N ILE A 613 3.34 -9.19 -13.33
CA ILE A 613 2.02 -8.59 -13.52
C ILE A 613 1.77 -8.23 -14.98
N LYS A 614 2.82 -7.94 -15.75
CA LYS A 614 2.71 -7.55 -17.16
C LYS A 614 1.93 -8.60 -17.97
N ALA A 615 2.18 -9.88 -17.72
CA ALA A 615 1.48 -11.00 -18.38
C ALA A 615 -0.04 -11.05 -18.09
N GLN A 616 -0.51 -10.50 -16.95
CA GLN A 616 -1.96 -10.43 -16.68
C GLN A 616 -2.67 -9.47 -17.66
N PHE A 617 -1.98 -8.41 -18.10
CA PHE A 617 -2.51 -7.45 -19.06
C PHE A 617 -2.40 -7.93 -20.52
N ASP A 618 -1.78 -9.08 -20.77
CA ASP A 618 -1.84 -9.74 -22.08
C ASP A 618 -3.12 -10.61 -22.24
N LYS A 619 -3.90 -10.84 -21.16
CA LYS A 619 -5.14 -11.66 -21.15
C LYS A 619 -6.35 -11.01 -21.84
N THR A 620 -7.37 -11.81 -22.16
CA THR A 620 -8.59 -11.40 -22.87
C THR A 620 -9.40 -10.34 -22.12
N TYR A 621 -9.74 -10.60 -20.85
CA TYR A 621 -10.50 -9.68 -20.01
C TYR A 621 -9.56 -9.09 -18.95
N LYS A 622 -9.46 -7.77 -18.89
CA LYS A 622 -8.46 -7.07 -18.07
C LYS A 622 -8.86 -5.64 -17.75
N MET A 623 -8.22 -5.06 -16.74
CA MET A 623 -8.28 -3.62 -16.54
C MET A 623 -7.47 -2.93 -17.66
N PRO A 624 -8.01 -1.86 -18.29
CA PRO A 624 -7.49 -1.34 -19.55
C PRO A 624 -6.33 -0.35 -19.35
N ILE A 625 -5.36 -0.67 -18.48
CA ILE A 625 -4.33 0.30 -18.05
C ILE A 625 -3.47 0.82 -19.21
N THR A 626 -3.24 0.01 -20.25
CA THR A 626 -2.49 0.44 -21.44
C THR A 626 -3.34 1.07 -22.54
N ALA A 627 -4.62 1.41 -22.29
CA ALA A 627 -5.53 1.99 -23.29
C ALA A 627 -5.52 3.53 -23.31
N THR A 628 -5.01 4.15 -22.25
CA THR A 628 -5.00 5.59 -21.98
C THR A 628 -3.72 5.95 -21.24
N ALA A 629 -3.12 7.10 -21.52
CA ALA A 629 -1.96 7.58 -20.77
C ALA A 629 -1.94 9.11 -20.69
N GLY A 630 -1.57 9.65 -19.52
CA GLY A 630 -1.37 11.10 -19.35
C GLY A 630 -2.65 11.91 -19.24
N ILE A 631 -3.77 11.24 -19.04
CA ILE A 631 -5.06 11.86 -18.79
C ILE A 631 -5.05 12.51 -17.40
N HIS A 632 -4.47 11.82 -16.40
CA HIS A 632 -4.26 12.27 -15.02
C HIS A 632 -4.08 13.78 -14.84
N SER A 633 -4.85 14.35 -13.93
CA SER A 633 -4.91 15.78 -13.63
C SER A 633 -4.68 16.04 -12.14
N THR A 634 -4.21 17.23 -11.78
CA THR A 634 -4.03 17.60 -10.37
C THR A 634 -5.35 17.66 -9.60
N ALA A 635 -6.48 17.87 -10.29
CA ALA A 635 -7.82 17.88 -9.71
C ALA A 635 -8.18 16.53 -9.05
N GLU A 636 -7.85 15.41 -9.70
CA GLU A 636 -8.18 14.05 -9.22
C GLU A 636 -7.69 13.76 -7.80
N TYR A 637 -6.55 14.32 -7.39
CA TYR A 637 -6.03 14.17 -6.04
C TYR A 637 -6.41 15.34 -5.11
N THR A 638 -6.39 16.58 -5.62
CA THR A 638 -6.56 17.79 -4.81
C THR A 638 -8.02 18.12 -4.51
N THR A 639 -8.88 18.20 -5.52
CA THR A 639 -10.33 18.41 -5.36
C THR A 639 -11.10 17.10 -5.26
N LYS A 640 -10.54 16.00 -5.81
CA LYS A 640 -11.21 14.71 -5.98
C LYS A 640 -12.56 14.87 -6.70
N ASP A 641 -12.56 15.69 -7.75
CA ASP A 641 -13.76 15.99 -8.53
C ASP A 641 -14.16 14.79 -9.40
N PRO A 642 -15.37 14.20 -9.23
CA PRO A 642 -15.86 13.09 -10.05
C PRO A 642 -15.94 13.40 -11.55
N ALA A 643 -16.04 14.67 -11.97
CA ALA A 643 -15.99 15.03 -13.39
C ALA A 643 -14.71 14.52 -14.07
N SER A 644 -13.60 14.47 -13.32
CA SER A 644 -12.30 13.96 -13.76
C SER A 644 -12.27 12.45 -14.03
N PHE A 645 -13.29 11.70 -13.59
CA PHE A 645 -13.41 10.25 -13.77
C PHE A 645 -14.44 9.85 -14.85
N SER A 646 -14.97 10.85 -15.57
CA SER A 646 -16.06 10.71 -16.54
C SER A 646 -15.62 10.98 -17.99
N GLY A 647 -16.42 10.51 -18.96
CA GLY A 647 -16.23 10.85 -20.38
C GLY A 647 -14.83 10.54 -20.92
N THR A 648 -14.21 11.51 -21.60
CA THR A 648 -12.83 11.42 -22.10
C THR A 648 -11.77 11.36 -21.00
N SER A 649 -12.11 11.75 -19.77
CA SER A 649 -11.21 11.69 -18.62
C SER A 649 -11.25 10.33 -17.91
N ARG A 650 -12.13 9.39 -18.32
CA ARG A 650 -12.21 8.07 -17.67
C ARG A 650 -11.03 7.18 -18.07
N HIS A 651 -10.10 6.98 -17.15
CA HIS A 651 -8.95 6.09 -17.28
C HIS A 651 -8.80 5.19 -16.04
N VAL A 652 -7.73 4.40 -16.02
CA VAL A 652 -7.17 3.75 -14.82
C VAL A 652 -5.71 3.41 -15.12
N GLU A 653 -4.74 4.01 -14.44
CA GLU A 653 -3.31 3.65 -14.55
C GLU A 653 -2.89 2.78 -13.33
N CYS A 654 -1.61 2.47 -13.14
CA CYS A 654 -1.16 1.64 -12.00
C CYS A 654 -1.37 2.34 -10.64
N THR A 655 -1.13 3.65 -10.57
CA THR A 655 -1.21 4.44 -9.33
C THR A 655 -2.63 4.74 -8.87
N ASP A 656 -3.63 4.50 -9.73
CA ASP A 656 -5.05 4.56 -9.36
C ASP A 656 -5.45 3.49 -8.33
N CYS A 657 -4.72 2.38 -8.26
CA CYS A 657 -5.01 1.25 -7.38
C CYS A 657 -3.88 0.91 -6.39
N HIS A 658 -2.69 1.49 -6.56
CA HIS A 658 -1.50 1.24 -5.74
C HIS A 658 -0.74 2.55 -5.48
N ASN A 659 -0.36 2.86 -4.22
CA ASN A 659 0.56 3.97 -3.98
C ASN A 659 1.99 3.43 -3.81
N PRO A 660 2.91 3.63 -4.77
CA PRO A 660 4.25 3.03 -4.74
C PRO A 660 5.12 3.53 -3.57
N HIS A 661 4.72 4.57 -2.86
CA HIS A 661 5.38 5.06 -1.65
C HIS A 661 4.95 4.33 -0.36
N TYR A 662 3.82 3.61 -0.39
CA TYR A 662 3.20 2.95 0.78
C TYR A 662 2.87 1.46 0.56
N ALA A 663 2.86 0.97 -0.68
CA ALA A 663 2.41 -0.39 -1.02
C ALA A 663 3.24 -1.48 -0.33
N GLY A 664 2.63 -2.15 0.66
CA GLY A 664 3.26 -3.17 1.50
C GLY A 664 3.04 -4.62 1.03
N LYS A 665 3.84 -5.54 1.56
CA LYS A 665 3.79 -7.00 1.24
C LYS A 665 2.62 -7.76 1.89
N VAL A 666 1.87 -7.14 2.81
CA VAL A 666 0.76 -7.81 3.53
C VAL A 666 -0.38 -8.08 2.56
N THR A 667 -0.75 -9.35 2.38
CA THR A 667 -1.78 -9.75 1.42
C THR A 667 -3.15 -9.93 2.07
N HIS A 668 -4.18 -9.68 1.26
CA HIS A 668 -5.58 -10.09 1.38
C HIS A 668 -5.86 -11.21 2.43
N ILE A 669 -6.44 -10.83 3.57
CA ILE A 669 -6.83 -11.74 4.66
C ILE A 669 -8.23 -12.28 4.37
N ASN A 670 -8.35 -13.59 4.14
CA ASN A 670 -9.63 -14.16 3.71
C ASN A 670 -10.75 -14.00 4.75
N GLY A 671 -11.98 -13.76 4.30
CA GLY A 671 -13.13 -13.50 5.17
C GLY A 671 -13.18 -12.10 5.79
N THR A 672 -12.38 -11.16 5.28
CA THR A 672 -12.42 -9.72 5.60
C THR A 672 -12.58 -8.89 4.31
N ASN A 673 -12.72 -7.57 4.44
CA ASN A 673 -12.75 -6.60 3.32
C ASN A 673 -11.77 -5.43 3.49
N TYR A 674 -10.91 -5.47 4.52
CA TYR A 674 -9.97 -4.39 4.86
C TYR A 674 -8.89 -4.21 3.80
N ALA A 675 -8.55 -2.96 3.45
CA ALA A 675 -7.57 -2.65 2.41
C ALA A 675 -6.21 -3.30 2.70
N ALA A 676 -5.72 -4.11 1.76
CA ALA A 676 -4.48 -4.86 1.92
C ALA A 676 -3.23 -3.98 1.68
N GLY A 677 -2.04 -4.51 1.98
CA GLY A 677 -0.75 -3.85 1.78
C GLY A 677 -0.60 -3.13 0.43
N PRO A 678 -0.96 -3.74 -0.71
CA PRO A 678 -0.88 -3.08 -2.03
C PRO A 678 -1.77 -1.84 -2.22
N GLN A 679 -2.79 -1.64 -1.38
CA GLN A 679 -3.75 -0.53 -1.45
C GLN A 679 -3.48 0.58 -0.41
N GLN A 680 -2.43 0.43 0.41
CA GLN A 680 -2.05 1.45 1.39
C GLN A 680 -1.67 2.77 0.69
N GLY A 681 -2.03 3.90 1.31
CA GLY A 681 -1.82 5.24 0.76
C GLY A 681 -2.63 5.59 -0.51
N VAL A 682 -3.55 4.72 -0.97
CA VAL A 682 -4.46 5.00 -2.09
C VAL A 682 -5.74 5.65 -1.56
N TRP A 683 -6.27 6.67 -2.22
CA TRP A 683 -7.53 7.31 -1.86
C TRP A 683 -8.72 6.65 -2.59
N GLY A 684 -9.94 6.77 -2.04
CA GLY A 684 -11.13 6.14 -2.64
C GLY A 684 -12.46 6.80 -2.27
N VAL A 685 -13.55 6.11 -2.58
CA VAL A 685 -14.94 6.55 -2.36
C VAL A 685 -15.63 5.64 -1.35
N ALA A 686 -16.00 6.21 -0.20
CA ALA A 686 -16.87 5.57 0.78
C ALA A 686 -18.35 5.89 0.48
N VAL A 687 -19.25 5.07 1.02
CA VAL A 687 -20.68 5.09 0.73
C VAL A 687 -21.52 5.15 2.01
N ASN A 688 -22.64 5.87 1.95
CA ASN A 688 -23.67 5.88 2.98
C ASN A 688 -25.01 5.40 2.37
N ASN A 689 -25.46 4.23 2.80
CA ASN A 689 -26.67 3.58 2.27
C ASN A 689 -27.92 4.16 2.95
N THR A 690 -28.72 4.93 2.19
CA THR A 690 -29.90 5.65 2.70
C THR A 690 -31.23 4.94 2.46
N ALA A 691 -31.34 4.16 1.38
CA ALA A 691 -32.48 3.30 1.08
C ALA A 691 -32.04 2.02 0.35
N ALA A 692 -32.89 0.99 0.33
CA ALA A 692 -32.62 -0.23 -0.45
C ALA A 692 -32.80 0.02 -1.96
N TRP A 693 -31.94 -0.59 -2.76
CA TRP A 693 -31.91 -0.52 -4.23
C TRP A 693 -31.78 0.89 -4.83
N THR A 694 -31.33 1.87 -4.06
CA THR A 694 -30.93 3.20 -4.55
C THR A 694 -29.41 3.28 -4.70
N ALA A 695 -28.94 4.29 -5.44
CA ALA A 695 -27.55 4.72 -5.26
C ALA A 695 -27.37 5.25 -3.83
N PRO A 696 -26.25 4.96 -3.15
CA PRO A 696 -25.92 5.57 -1.87
C PRO A 696 -25.47 7.03 -2.05
N GLU A 697 -25.37 7.74 -0.93
CA GLU A 697 -24.60 8.98 -0.88
C GLU A 697 -23.10 8.63 -0.88
N TYR A 698 -22.27 9.49 -1.48
CA TYR A 698 -20.84 9.25 -1.65
C TYR A 698 -20.01 10.26 -0.86
N SER A 699 -18.90 9.79 -0.28
CA SER A 699 -17.86 10.63 0.34
C SER A 699 -16.47 10.14 -0.07
N THR A 700 -15.48 11.02 -0.09
CA THR A 700 -14.10 10.65 -0.45
C THR A 700 -13.27 10.38 0.80
N VAL A 701 -12.44 9.33 0.76
CA VAL A 701 -11.50 8.98 1.84
C VAL A 701 -10.08 9.17 1.34
N ASN A 702 -9.26 9.92 2.10
CA ASN A 702 -7.87 10.22 1.73
C ASN A 702 -6.96 8.97 1.71
N GLN A 703 -7.30 7.94 2.50
CA GLN A 703 -6.73 6.61 2.40
C GLN A 703 -7.85 5.58 2.52
N VAL A 704 -7.83 4.55 1.67
CA VAL A 704 -8.80 3.46 1.75
C VAL A 704 -8.55 2.58 2.98
N THR A 705 -9.63 2.25 3.67
CA THR A 705 -9.69 1.30 4.78
C THR A 705 -10.28 -0.04 4.37
N HIS A 706 -11.00 -0.09 3.23
CA HIS A 706 -11.59 -1.30 2.66
C HIS A 706 -11.43 -1.31 1.13
N GLU A 707 -11.22 -2.48 0.51
CA GLU A 707 -10.94 -2.56 -0.94
C GLU A 707 -12.07 -1.97 -1.80
N TYR A 708 -13.34 -2.15 -1.39
CA TYR A 708 -14.48 -1.66 -2.16
C TYR A 708 -14.38 -0.16 -2.45
N GLN A 709 -13.72 0.61 -1.58
CA GLN A 709 -13.57 2.06 -1.71
C GLN A 709 -12.70 2.46 -2.91
N VAL A 710 -11.69 1.66 -3.30
CA VAL A 710 -10.93 1.92 -4.54
C VAL A 710 -11.69 1.44 -5.77
N CYS A 711 -12.46 0.35 -5.68
CA CYS A 711 -13.30 -0.13 -6.77
C CYS A 711 -14.44 0.85 -7.10
N PHE A 712 -15.10 1.38 -6.08
CA PHE A 712 -16.24 2.29 -6.20
C PHE A 712 -15.84 3.67 -6.75
N LYS A 713 -14.56 4.05 -6.70
CA LYS A 713 -14.03 5.25 -7.37
C LYS A 713 -14.28 5.24 -8.89
N CYS A 714 -14.32 4.07 -9.54
CA CYS A 714 -14.41 3.96 -11.00
C CYS A 714 -15.61 3.12 -11.51
N HIS A 715 -16.27 2.39 -10.61
CA HIS A 715 -17.43 1.52 -10.91
C HIS A 715 -18.71 1.96 -10.18
N SER A 716 -18.93 3.28 -10.06
CA SER A 716 -20.16 3.81 -9.46
C SER A 716 -20.67 5.08 -10.13
N SER A 717 -21.91 5.43 -9.84
CA SER A 717 -22.54 6.69 -10.28
C SER A 717 -21.90 7.94 -9.66
N TRP A 718 -20.94 7.80 -8.75
CA TRP A 718 -20.02 8.89 -8.39
C TRP A 718 -19.17 9.26 -9.61
N ALA A 719 -18.53 8.28 -10.26
CA ALA A 719 -17.56 8.49 -11.33
C ALA A 719 -18.18 8.95 -12.67
N TYR A 720 -19.38 8.43 -12.97
CA TYR A 720 -20.01 8.59 -14.30
C TYR A 720 -21.43 9.17 -14.25
N GLY A 721 -21.93 9.56 -13.07
CA GLY A 721 -23.28 10.10 -12.91
C GLY A 721 -24.36 9.16 -13.44
N THR A 722 -25.19 9.66 -14.35
CA THR A 722 -26.25 8.91 -15.05
C THR A 722 -25.77 8.17 -16.30
N ASN A 723 -24.49 8.31 -16.69
CA ASN A 723 -23.99 7.93 -18.01
C ASN A 723 -22.92 6.81 -17.89
N PRO A 724 -23.28 5.60 -17.43
CA PRO A 724 -22.34 4.51 -17.22
C PRO A 724 -21.60 4.10 -18.51
N PRO A 725 -20.29 3.79 -18.41
CA PRO A 725 -19.53 3.24 -19.54
C PRO A 725 -20.05 1.86 -19.92
N LEU A 726 -19.86 1.45 -21.17
CA LEU A 726 -20.13 0.07 -21.58
C LEU A 726 -19.14 -0.91 -20.92
N SER A 727 -19.58 -2.15 -20.70
CA SER A 727 -18.75 -3.23 -20.20
C SER A 727 -18.04 -3.93 -21.36
N PRO A 728 -16.69 -3.95 -21.42
CA PRO A 728 -15.96 -4.65 -22.48
C PRO A 728 -16.23 -6.17 -22.52
N SER A 729 -16.76 -6.74 -21.44
CA SER A 729 -17.07 -8.17 -21.31
C SER A 729 -18.49 -8.55 -21.78
N GLY A 730 -19.31 -7.60 -22.25
CA GLY A 730 -20.67 -7.91 -22.71
C GLY A 730 -21.42 -6.82 -23.49
N GLY A 731 -20.81 -5.66 -23.75
CA GLY A 731 -21.40 -4.57 -24.55
C GLY A 731 -22.53 -3.77 -23.88
N PHE A 732 -23.07 -4.25 -22.76
CA PHE A 732 -24.08 -3.54 -21.97
C PHE A 732 -23.47 -2.46 -21.06
N SER A 733 -24.25 -1.43 -20.73
CA SER A 733 -23.87 -0.39 -19.78
C SER A 733 -23.54 -0.98 -18.40
N GLN A 734 -22.41 -0.60 -17.81
CA GLN A 734 -22.03 -1.03 -16.46
C GLN A 734 -23.08 -0.57 -15.44
N THR A 735 -23.38 -1.44 -14.48
CA THR A 735 -24.31 -1.14 -13.41
C THR A 735 -23.62 -0.36 -12.28
N ASN A 736 -24.42 0.20 -11.36
CA ASN A 736 -23.90 0.96 -10.23
C ASN A 736 -23.57 0.01 -9.07
N GLN A 737 -22.32 -0.43 -8.96
CA GLN A 737 -21.94 -1.51 -8.03
C GLN A 737 -22.29 -1.19 -6.55
N PRO A 738 -22.12 0.04 -6.04
CA PRO A 738 -22.61 0.42 -4.71
C PRO A 738 -24.11 0.25 -4.50
N LYS A 739 -24.96 0.48 -5.52
CA LYS A 739 -26.40 0.22 -5.42
C LYS A 739 -26.69 -1.28 -5.25
N GLU A 740 -25.82 -2.14 -5.74
CA GLU A 740 -25.98 -3.60 -5.66
C GLU A 740 -25.46 -4.14 -4.32
N PHE A 741 -24.27 -3.71 -3.88
CA PHE A 741 -23.70 -4.10 -2.60
C PHE A 741 -24.32 -3.40 -1.37
N ASN A 742 -25.08 -2.31 -1.60
CA ASN A 742 -25.83 -1.53 -0.62
C ASN A 742 -26.42 -2.41 0.51
N THR A 743 -25.95 -2.18 1.73
CA THR A 743 -26.24 -3.00 2.91
C THR A 743 -27.70 -2.98 3.37
N LEU A 744 -28.54 -2.10 2.80
CA LEU A 744 -29.99 -2.09 3.00
C LEU A 744 -30.73 -3.05 2.05
N ASN A 745 -30.13 -3.50 0.95
CA ASN A 745 -30.70 -4.50 0.04
C ASN A 745 -31.09 -5.80 0.78
N PRO A 746 -32.20 -6.46 0.44
CA PRO A 746 -32.58 -7.74 1.06
C PRO A 746 -31.52 -8.84 0.91
N ALA A 747 -30.76 -8.85 -0.18
CA ALA A 747 -29.61 -9.74 -0.35
C ALA A 747 -28.41 -9.01 -0.98
N TYR A 748 -27.20 -9.33 -0.52
CA TYR A 748 -25.92 -8.90 -1.07
C TYR A 748 -24.81 -9.87 -0.65
N HIS A 749 -23.75 -9.96 -1.45
CA HIS A 749 -22.47 -10.54 -1.05
C HIS A 749 -21.71 -9.53 -0.16
N PRO A 750 -20.96 -9.99 0.86
CA PRO A 750 -20.59 -9.16 2.00
C PRO A 750 -19.35 -8.27 1.76
N VAL A 751 -19.38 -7.46 0.70
CA VAL A 751 -18.29 -6.55 0.31
C VAL A 751 -18.23 -5.30 1.19
N GLU A 752 -19.39 -4.74 1.58
CA GLU A 752 -19.47 -3.59 2.49
C GLU A 752 -19.59 -4.01 3.96
N ALA A 753 -20.40 -5.01 4.26
CA ALA A 753 -20.68 -5.53 5.61
C ALA A 753 -21.07 -7.03 5.55
N PRO A 754 -21.08 -7.77 6.69
CA PRO A 754 -21.48 -9.18 6.73
C PRO A 754 -22.89 -9.44 6.18
N GLY A 755 -23.10 -10.61 5.58
CA GLY A 755 -24.30 -10.93 4.80
C GLY A 755 -25.55 -11.23 5.64
N LYS A 756 -26.73 -10.91 5.09
CA LYS A 756 -28.04 -11.01 5.77
C LYS A 756 -28.62 -12.43 5.99
N ASN A 757 -27.83 -13.51 5.85
CA ASN A 757 -28.33 -14.90 5.92
C ASN A 757 -27.83 -15.69 7.16
N PRO A 758 -28.17 -15.30 8.41
CA PRO A 758 -27.77 -16.02 9.62
C PRO A 758 -28.68 -17.25 9.87
N PHE A 759 -28.75 -18.20 8.93
CA PHE A 759 -29.46 -19.46 9.16
C PHE A 759 -28.72 -20.30 10.20
N THR A 760 -29.17 -20.26 11.45
CA THR A 760 -28.69 -21.07 12.58
C THR A 760 -29.86 -21.80 13.23
N GLY A 761 -30.31 -22.89 12.61
CA GLY A 761 -31.37 -23.75 13.14
C GLY A 761 -30.80 -24.91 13.97
N ALA A 762 -31.63 -25.49 14.84
CA ALA A 762 -31.23 -26.65 15.66
C ALA A 762 -30.84 -27.89 14.83
N ASN A 763 -31.27 -27.97 13.56
CA ASN A 763 -31.00 -29.06 12.63
C ASN A 763 -29.83 -28.78 11.66
N GLY A 764 -29.14 -27.65 11.78
CA GLY A 764 -28.03 -27.26 10.92
C GLY A 764 -27.93 -25.76 10.66
N SER A 765 -26.79 -25.34 10.12
CA SER A 765 -26.53 -23.94 9.75
C SER A 765 -25.96 -23.81 8.35
N TYR A 766 -26.33 -22.71 7.68
CA TYR A 766 -25.76 -22.25 6.41
C TYR A 766 -24.22 -22.14 6.46
N ALA A 767 -23.62 -21.91 7.63
CA ALA A 767 -22.17 -21.98 7.85
C ALA A 767 -21.53 -23.28 7.30
N SER A 768 -22.26 -24.40 7.32
CA SER A 768 -21.80 -25.70 6.82
C SER A 768 -21.88 -25.89 5.29
N SER A 769 -22.24 -24.83 4.57
CA SER A 769 -22.14 -24.70 3.10
C SER A 769 -21.12 -23.67 2.65
N LEU A 770 -20.43 -22.98 3.58
CA LEU A 770 -19.33 -22.07 3.28
C LEU A 770 -17.99 -22.79 3.45
N ILE A 771 -17.06 -22.51 2.55
CA ILE A 771 -15.75 -23.19 2.46
C ILE A 771 -14.59 -22.19 2.40
N ASN A 772 -13.35 -22.71 2.35
CA ASN A 772 -12.11 -21.93 2.19
C ASN A 772 -11.85 -20.84 3.26
N GLY A 773 -12.51 -20.94 4.42
CA GLY A 773 -12.37 -20.02 5.56
C GLY A 773 -13.47 -18.95 5.64
N PHE A 774 -14.40 -18.88 4.68
CA PHE A 774 -15.59 -18.05 4.82
C PHE A 774 -16.56 -18.61 5.86
N ASN A 775 -17.22 -17.72 6.59
CA ASN A 775 -18.29 -18.04 7.54
C ASN A 775 -19.38 -16.95 7.48
N PRO A 776 -20.56 -17.11 8.13
CA PRO A 776 -21.66 -16.14 8.00
C PRO A 776 -21.34 -14.72 8.51
N GLY A 777 -20.32 -14.55 9.36
CA GLY A 777 -19.84 -13.25 9.82
C GLY A 777 -18.72 -12.64 8.98
N SER A 778 -18.24 -13.33 7.93
CA SER A 778 -17.20 -12.82 7.04
C SER A 778 -17.67 -11.63 6.20
N THR A 779 -16.75 -10.70 5.96
CA THR A 779 -16.79 -9.84 4.77
C THR A 779 -15.90 -10.42 3.66
N MET A 780 -15.90 -9.83 2.47
CA MET A 780 -15.08 -10.28 1.34
C MET A 780 -14.53 -9.12 0.51
N PHE A 781 -13.46 -9.40 -0.23
CA PHE A 781 -12.89 -8.48 -1.20
C PHE A 781 -13.69 -8.49 -2.51
N CYS A 782 -13.62 -7.42 -3.30
CA CYS A 782 -14.04 -7.48 -4.70
C CYS A 782 -13.14 -8.47 -5.46
N THR A 783 -11.85 -8.54 -5.09
CA THR A 783 -10.83 -9.43 -5.66
C THR A 783 -10.90 -10.88 -5.16
N ASP A 784 -11.89 -11.22 -4.32
CA ASP A 784 -12.35 -12.60 -4.13
C ASP A 784 -13.25 -13.08 -5.28
N CYS A 785 -13.83 -12.17 -6.07
CA CYS A 785 -14.50 -12.53 -7.33
C CYS A 785 -13.66 -12.13 -8.55
N HIS A 786 -13.10 -10.92 -8.54
CA HIS A 786 -12.41 -10.30 -9.66
C HIS A 786 -10.89 -10.43 -9.56
N ARG A 787 -10.36 -11.55 -10.07
CA ARG A 787 -8.92 -11.82 -10.24
C ARG A 787 -8.70 -12.90 -11.30
N SER A 788 -7.43 -13.26 -11.54
CA SER A 788 -7.07 -14.38 -12.42
C SER A 788 -7.82 -15.67 -12.08
N GLU A 789 -8.21 -16.39 -13.13
CA GLU A 789 -8.68 -17.76 -13.17
C GLU A 789 -7.67 -18.78 -12.61
N THR A 790 -6.37 -18.46 -12.67
CA THR A 790 -5.26 -19.33 -12.26
C THR A 790 -4.92 -19.11 -10.78
N PRO A 791 -5.09 -20.10 -9.88
CA PRO A 791 -4.89 -19.90 -8.44
C PRO A 791 -3.46 -19.54 -8.01
N THR A 792 -2.47 -19.77 -8.86
CA THR A 792 -1.04 -19.47 -8.61
C THR A 792 -0.59 -18.11 -9.15
N GLU A 793 -1.45 -17.40 -9.89
CA GLU A 793 -1.13 -16.06 -10.40
C GLU A 793 -1.50 -14.95 -9.39
N LEU A 794 -1.12 -13.71 -9.70
CA LEU A 794 -1.25 -12.58 -8.78
C LEU A 794 -2.72 -12.22 -8.51
N LYS A 795 -3.10 -12.25 -7.23
CA LYS A 795 -4.42 -11.78 -6.77
C LYS A 795 -4.60 -10.29 -7.03
N GLY A 796 -5.80 -9.89 -7.42
CA GLY A 796 -6.16 -8.52 -7.83
C GLY A 796 -6.79 -8.50 -9.23
N PRO A 797 -7.48 -7.41 -9.62
CA PRO A 797 -8.41 -7.38 -10.74
C PRO A 797 -7.70 -7.11 -12.08
N HIS A 798 -6.50 -7.64 -12.26
CA HIS A 798 -5.59 -7.27 -13.34
C HIS A 798 -6.03 -7.85 -14.69
N GLY A 799 -6.24 -9.17 -14.74
CA GLY A 799 -6.68 -9.89 -15.93
C GLY A 799 -7.14 -11.32 -15.62
N SER A 800 -8.05 -11.83 -16.46
CA SER A 800 -8.55 -13.21 -16.46
C SER A 800 -8.93 -13.65 -17.88
N GLN A 801 -9.03 -14.96 -18.10
CA GLN A 801 -9.66 -15.52 -19.30
C GLN A 801 -11.19 -15.68 -19.16
N SER A 802 -11.74 -15.63 -17.94
CA SER A 802 -13.19 -15.56 -17.75
C SER A 802 -13.70 -14.11 -17.90
N PRO A 803 -14.89 -13.88 -18.50
CA PRO A 803 -15.50 -12.54 -18.61
C PRO A 803 -15.57 -11.78 -17.28
N PHE A 804 -15.61 -10.45 -17.33
CA PHE A 804 -15.67 -9.56 -16.17
C PHE A 804 -14.49 -9.72 -15.19
N ILE A 805 -13.35 -10.25 -15.66
CA ILE A 805 -12.14 -10.50 -14.87
C ILE A 805 -12.38 -11.48 -13.71
N LEU A 806 -13.28 -12.46 -13.90
CA LEU A 806 -13.67 -13.39 -12.83
C LEU A 806 -12.64 -14.51 -12.59
N GLN A 807 -12.51 -14.96 -11.34
CA GLN A 807 -11.57 -16.04 -10.94
C GLN A 807 -12.05 -17.47 -11.29
N GLY A 808 -12.93 -17.58 -12.27
CA GLY A 808 -13.65 -18.79 -12.66
C GLY A 808 -14.96 -18.42 -13.34
N ASN A 809 -15.51 -19.37 -14.12
CA ASN A 809 -16.67 -19.09 -14.95
C ASN A 809 -17.93 -18.82 -14.11
N TRP A 810 -18.78 -17.93 -14.63
CA TRP A 810 -20.15 -17.71 -14.20
C TRP A 810 -21.02 -17.61 -15.46
N ASP A 811 -21.63 -18.75 -15.82
CA ASP A 811 -22.35 -18.93 -17.06
C ASP A 811 -23.53 -19.93 -16.92
N ARG A 812 -24.26 -20.13 -18.01
CA ARG A 812 -25.45 -21.00 -18.13
C ARG A 812 -25.17 -22.51 -18.03
N THR A 813 -23.98 -22.94 -17.64
CA THR A 813 -23.67 -24.31 -17.19
C THR A 813 -23.53 -24.41 -15.66
N THR A 814 -23.34 -23.30 -14.95
CA THR A 814 -22.97 -23.29 -13.52
C THR A 814 -24.00 -24.01 -12.65
N GLY A 815 -23.53 -25.05 -11.95
CA GLY A 815 -24.35 -25.97 -11.16
C GLY A 815 -24.41 -27.39 -11.75
N GLN A 816 -24.14 -27.58 -13.04
CA GLN A 816 -24.13 -28.90 -13.66
C GLN A 816 -23.09 -29.83 -13.00
N ASN A 817 -23.47 -31.11 -12.84
CA ASN A 817 -22.74 -32.12 -12.10
C ASN A 817 -22.56 -33.43 -12.89
N PRO A 818 -21.34 -34.02 -12.96
CA PRO A 818 -21.08 -35.23 -13.74
C PRO A 818 -21.81 -36.46 -13.20
N GLY A 819 -21.85 -36.62 -11.88
CA GLY A 819 -22.35 -37.84 -11.22
C GLY A 819 -23.81 -38.13 -11.51
N ASN A 820 -24.60 -37.08 -11.80
CA ASN A 820 -26.01 -37.24 -12.13
C ASN A 820 -26.21 -37.80 -13.55
N ARG A 821 -25.54 -37.24 -14.58
CA ARG A 821 -25.87 -37.48 -16.00
C ARG A 821 -24.71 -37.36 -17.00
N GLY A 822 -23.45 -37.43 -16.58
CA GLY A 822 -22.28 -37.39 -17.48
C GLY A 822 -21.94 -36.01 -18.08
N MET A 823 -22.41 -34.93 -17.45
CA MET A 823 -22.04 -33.55 -17.81
C MET A 823 -20.62 -33.19 -17.31
N PRO A 824 -19.99 -32.11 -17.81
CA PRO A 824 -18.79 -31.55 -17.19
C PRO A 824 -19.01 -31.14 -15.73
N SER A 825 -17.95 -31.15 -14.92
CA SER A 825 -18.02 -30.60 -13.56
C SER A 825 -17.88 -29.10 -13.59
N THR A 826 -18.80 -28.40 -12.92
CA THR A 826 -18.71 -26.96 -12.69
C THR A 826 -18.17 -26.62 -11.29
N SER A 827 -17.60 -27.59 -10.56
CA SER A 827 -17.06 -27.41 -9.19
C SER A 827 -15.91 -26.38 -9.07
N ASN A 828 -15.35 -25.92 -10.19
CA ASN A 828 -14.35 -24.86 -10.28
C ASN A 828 -14.91 -23.48 -10.71
N HIS A 829 -16.22 -23.35 -10.91
CA HIS A 829 -16.91 -22.09 -11.25
C HIS A 829 -16.92 -21.10 -10.06
N LEU A 830 -17.25 -19.84 -10.34
CA LEU A 830 -17.12 -18.70 -9.41
C LEU A 830 -17.77 -18.93 -8.04
N CYS A 831 -19.02 -19.38 -8.01
CA CYS A 831 -19.77 -19.57 -6.75
C CYS A 831 -19.09 -20.58 -5.82
N PHE A 832 -18.48 -21.63 -6.39
CA PHE A 832 -17.89 -22.75 -5.66
C PHE A 832 -16.47 -22.47 -5.16
N LYS A 833 -16.05 -21.20 -5.19
CA LYS A 833 -14.87 -20.69 -4.50
C LYS A 833 -15.19 -20.34 -3.03
N CYS A 834 -16.46 -20.09 -2.72
CA CYS A 834 -16.95 -19.74 -1.38
C CYS A 834 -18.05 -20.70 -0.88
N HIS A 835 -18.84 -21.29 -1.79
CA HIS A 835 -19.91 -22.26 -1.48
C HIS A 835 -19.48 -23.71 -1.76
N ASP A 836 -19.92 -24.65 -0.92
CA ASP A 836 -19.67 -26.08 -1.10
C ASP A 836 -20.44 -26.65 -2.30
N TYR A 837 -19.72 -27.14 -3.31
CA TYR A 837 -20.30 -27.66 -4.54
C TYR A 837 -21.24 -28.85 -4.34
N ASP A 838 -20.94 -29.77 -3.42
CA ASP A 838 -21.75 -30.95 -3.18
C ASP A 838 -23.05 -30.59 -2.46
N ARG A 839 -23.04 -29.61 -1.54
CA ARG A 839 -24.26 -29.14 -0.85
C ARG A 839 -25.31 -28.60 -1.81
N TYR A 840 -24.89 -27.98 -2.91
CA TYR A 840 -25.78 -27.33 -3.88
C TYR A 840 -26.09 -28.18 -5.13
N THR A 841 -25.22 -29.14 -5.51
CA THR A 841 -25.38 -29.89 -6.79
C THR A 841 -25.51 -31.41 -6.65
N ASN A 842 -25.04 -32.02 -5.56
CA ASN A 842 -24.97 -33.47 -5.41
C ASN A 842 -26.24 -34.04 -4.76
N PHE A 843 -27.17 -34.49 -5.62
CA PHE A 843 -28.48 -35.01 -5.19
C PHE A 843 -28.36 -36.19 -4.23
N ASP A 844 -27.62 -37.24 -4.59
CA ASP A 844 -27.59 -38.48 -3.81
C ASP A 844 -26.93 -38.30 -2.43
N ALA A 845 -25.92 -37.44 -2.32
CA ALA A 845 -25.24 -37.17 -1.06
C ALA A 845 -25.96 -36.15 -0.15
N ASN A 846 -26.68 -35.18 -0.71
CA ASN A 846 -27.21 -34.03 0.04
C ASN A 846 -28.73 -33.82 -0.02
N ARG A 847 -29.51 -34.80 -0.53
CA ARG A 847 -30.98 -34.72 -0.63
C ARG A 847 -31.67 -34.32 0.68
N ASN A 848 -31.25 -34.85 1.83
CA ASN A 848 -31.97 -34.65 3.11
C ASN A 848 -31.46 -33.44 3.92
N ASN A 849 -30.59 -32.60 3.34
CA ASN A 849 -29.80 -31.62 4.07
C ASN A 849 -30.23 -30.15 3.78
N GLY A 850 -31.50 -29.89 3.49
CA GLY A 850 -31.95 -28.59 2.96
C GLY A 850 -31.68 -27.38 3.88
N TRP A 851 -31.63 -27.62 5.19
CA TRP A 851 -31.22 -26.64 6.21
C TRP A 851 -29.83 -26.05 6.00
N GLN A 852 -28.94 -26.75 5.28
CA GLN A 852 -27.57 -26.28 5.00
C GLN A 852 -27.52 -25.24 3.86
N THR A 853 -28.50 -25.21 2.96
CA THR A 853 -28.52 -24.30 1.79
C THR A 853 -29.61 -23.21 1.89
N GLY A 854 -30.43 -23.24 2.94
CA GLY A 854 -31.53 -22.28 3.14
C GLY A 854 -32.75 -22.50 2.23
N PHE A 855 -32.77 -23.57 1.44
CA PHE A 855 -33.81 -23.87 0.46
C PHE A 855 -34.24 -25.33 0.60
N SER A 856 -35.28 -25.55 1.39
CA SER A 856 -35.83 -26.87 1.71
C SER A 856 -37.35 -26.88 1.52
N GLN A 857 -37.94 -28.02 1.23
CA GLN A 857 -39.41 -28.20 1.36
C GLN A 857 -39.78 -28.74 2.75
N ASN A 858 -41.07 -28.79 3.04
CA ASN A 858 -41.58 -29.46 4.23
C ASN A 858 -41.04 -30.91 4.30
N GLY A 859 -40.48 -31.28 5.46
CA GLY A 859 -39.69 -32.51 5.66
C GLY A 859 -38.15 -32.35 5.50
N GLY A 860 -37.64 -31.19 5.09
CA GLY A 860 -36.20 -30.88 5.08
C GLY A 860 -35.42 -31.30 3.82
N GLU A 861 -36.10 -31.78 2.78
CA GLU A 861 -35.46 -32.12 1.50
C GLU A 861 -34.87 -30.87 0.81
N ASN A 862 -33.59 -30.94 0.44
CA ASN A 862 -32.78 -29.89 -0.17
C ASN A 862 -33.19 -29.63 -1.63
N LEU A 863 -33.72 -28.43 -1.87
CA LEU A 863 -34.29 -28.05 -3.16
C LEU A 863 -33.24 -27.57 -4.17
N HIS A 864 -32.05 -27.11 -3.72
CA HIS A 864 -30.96 -26.79 -4.64
C HIS A 864 -30.52 -28.04 -5.41
N VAL A 865 -30.16 -29.12 -4.71
CA VAL A 865 -29.71 -30.36 -5.37
C VAL A 865 -30.81 -31.03 -6.18
N ARG A 866 -32.09 -30.84 -5.81
CA ARG A 866 -33.22 -31.36 -6.60
C ARG A 866 -33.38 -30.61 -7.93
N HIS A 867 -33.37 -29.29 -7.90
CA HIS A 867 -33.51 -28.49 -9.12
C HIS A 867 -32.26 -28.56 -10.00
N VAL A 868 -31.08 -28.30 -9.43
CA VAL A 868 -29.82 -28.22 -10.19
C VAL A 868 -29.29 -29.61 -10.60
N GLY A 869 -29.40 -30.60 -9.71
CA GLY A 869 -28.99 -31.98 -10.02
C GLY A 869 -29.95 -32.71 -10.95
N ASN A 870 -31.25 -32.70 -10.62
CA ASN A 870 -32.24 -33.54 -11.31
C ASN A 870 -33.29 -32.75 -12.16
N GLY A 871 -33.52 -31.47 -11.90
CA GLY A 871 -34.49 -30.63 -12.61
C GLY A 871 -34.19 -30.37 -14.09
N ARG A 872 -35.22 -29.88 -14.81
CA ARG A 872 -35.22 -29.74 -16.27
C ARG A 872 -36.03 -28.53 -16.75
N ASN A 873 -35.37 -27.52 -17.31
CA ASN A 873 -36.05 -26.35 -17.87
C ASN A 873 -36.76 -26.74 -19.19
N LYS A 874 -38.07 -26.96 -19.14
CA LYS A 874 -38.88 -27.37 -20.30
C LYS A 874 -39.07 -26.28 -21.36
N LEU A 875 -38.84 -24.99 -21.04
CA LEU A 875 -38.84 -23.91 -22.05
C LEU A 875 -37.50 -23.82 -22.80
N ASN A 876 -36.39 -24.09 -22.10
CA ASN A 876 -35.05 -24.12 -22.68
C ASN A 876 -34.68 -25.54 -23.16
N ASN A 877 -35.40 -26.07 -24.16
CA ASN A 877 -35.14 -27.35 -24.84
C ASN A 877 -34.71 -28.52 -23.91
N ASP A 878 -35.47 -28.71 -22.83
CA ASP A 878 -35.27 -29.76 -21.81
C ASP A 878 -33.85 -29.80 -21.21
N GLN A 879 -33.15 -28.66 -21.14
CA GLN A 879 -31.83 -28.57 -20.54
C GLN A 879 -31.89 -28.71 -19.00
N PRO A 880 -30.78 -29.08 -18.33
CA PRO A 880 -30.69 -29.03 -16.87
C PRO A 880 -31.00 -27.62 -16.35
N ILE A 881 -31.65 -27.51 -15.19
CA ILE A 881 -31.79 -26.22 -14.50
C ILE A 881 -30.43 -25.83 -13.92
N VAL A 882 -30.06 -24.57 -14.06
CA VAL A 882 -28.78 -24.00 -13.57
C VAL A 882 -29.01 -22.81 -12.66
N CYS A 883 -27.98 -22.38 -11.92
CA CYS A 883 -28.13 -21.30 -10.93
C CYS A 883 -28.71 -20.00 -11.54
N MET A 884 -28.38 -19.69 -12.80
CA MET A 884 -28.89 -18.50 -13.51
C MET A 884 -30.39 -18.56 -13.88
N ASP A 885 -31.04 -19.72 -13.81
CA ASP A 885 -32.50 -19.82 -14.07
C ASP A 885 -33.33 -19.24 -12.90
N CYS A 886 -32.73 -19.15 -11.70
CA CYS A 886 -33.35 -18.63 -10.48
C CYS A 886 -32.67 -17.35 -9.98
N HIS A 887 -31.35 -17.32 -9.87
CA HIS A 887 -30.60 -16.17 -9.35
C HIS A 887 -30.29 -15.15 -10.47
N VAL A 888 -30.03 -13.90 -10.08
CA VAL A 888 -29.62 -12.85 -11.02
C VAL A 888 -28.24 -13.12 -11.63
N ALA A 889 -28.08 -12.73 -12.89
CA ALA A 889 -26.85 -12.88 -13.68
C ALA A 889 -25.71 -11.94 -13.22
N VAL A 890 -26.02 -10.87 -12.46
CA VAL A 890 -25.03 -10.02 -11.77
C VAL A 890 -25.15 -10.29 -10.27
N PRO A 891 -24.39 -11.23 -9.70
CA PRO A 891 -24.63 -11.76 -8.37
C PRO A 891 -23.99 -10.92 -7.25
N HIS A 892 -24.06 -9.59 -7.31
CA HIS A 892 -23.51 -8.72 -6.26
C HIS A 892 -24.50 -8.52 -5.13
N GLY A 893 -25.66 -7.95 -5.43
CA GLY A 893 -26.79 -7.83 -4.51
C GLY A 893 -28.05 -7.41 -5.23
N TRP A 894 -29.20 -7.52 -4.57
CA TRP A 894 -30.49 -7.50 -5.23
C TRP A 894 -31.63 -6.97 -4.36
N GLN A 895 -32.64 -6.40 -5.03
CA GLN A 895 -33.89 -5.90 -4.45
C GLN A 895 -34.82 -6.97 -3.84
N ARG A 896 -34.43 -8.25 -3.86
CA ARG A 896 -35.17 -9.39 -3.27
C ARG A 896 -34.20 -10.38 -2.62
N GLU A 897 -34.70 -11.15 -1.65
CA GLU A 897 -33.90 -12.09 -0.86
C GLU A 897 -33.26 -13.18 -1.75
N HIS A 898 -32.17 -13.77 -1.26
CA HIS A 898 -31.40 -14.85 -1.91
C HIS A 898 -31.00 -14.59 -3.38
N LEU A 899 -30.84 -13.32 -3.77
CA LEU A 899 -30.45 -12.88 -5.13
C LEU A 899 -31.42 -13.37 -6.23
N LEU A 900 -32.71 -13.58 -5.90
CA LEU A 900 -33.66 -14.21 -6.81
C LEU A 900 -34.17 -13.25 -7.89
N GLY A 901 -33.77 -13.53 -9.14
CA GLY A 901 -34.19 -12.82 -10.35
C GLY A 901 -35.50 -13.37 -10.92
N PHE A 902 -36.35 -12.50 -11.45
CA PHE A 902 -37.62 -12.81 -12.11
C PHE A 902 -37.56 -12.41 -13.59
N ASP A 903 -38.33 -13.09 -14.44
CA ASP A 903 -38.23 -12.94 -15.91
C ASP A 903 -38.53 -11.52 -16.44
N GLY A 904 -39.07 -10.62 -15.60
CA GLY A 904 -39.35 -9.22 -15.91
C GLY A 904 -38.29 -8.19 -15.48
N ASP A 905 -37.22 -8.55 -14.75
CA ASP A 905 -36.25 -7.54 -14.26
C ASP A 905 -35.28 -7.01 -15.34
N GLY A 906 -35.19 -7.68 -16.49
CA GLY A 906 -34.41 -7.23 -17.64
C GLY A 906 -32.89 -7.43 -17.56
N ALA A 907 -32.19 -6.97 -18.60
CA ALA A 907 -30.74 -7.03 -18.70
C ALA A 907 -30.07 -5.86 -17.93
N PRO A 908 -28.84 -6.04 -17.39
CA PRO A 908 -28.01 -7.25 -17.45
C PRO A 908 -28.34 -8.30 -16.37
N TYR A 909 -29.29 -8.03 -15.47
CA TYR A 909 -29.57 -8.86 -14.29
C TYR A 909 -30.21 -10.22 -14.61
N ILE A 910 -30.81 -10.40 -15.79
CA ILE A 910 -31.44 -11.65 -16.23
C ILE A 910 -30.88 -12.06 -17.60
N ASN A 911 -30.42 -13.32 -17.71
CA ASN A 911 -29.88 -13.90 -18.96
C ASN A 911 -30.25 -15.39 -19.09
N ARG A 912 -31.53 -15.68 -19.28
CA ARG A 912 -32.11 -17.04 -19.28
C ARG A 912 -33.29 -17.17 -20.26
N ILE A 913 -33.78 -18.39 -20.44
CA ILE A 913 -34.93 -18.72 -21.30
C ILE A 913 -35.98 -19.39 -20.41
N GLY A 914 -36.91 -18.58 -19.90
CA GLY A 914 -37.75 -18.93 -18.75
C GLY A 914 -36.98 -18.97 -17.43
N GLY A 915 -37.68 -18.72 -16.33
CA GLY A 915 -37.14 -18.81 -14.98
C GLY A 915 -38.23 -18.66 -13.92
N LEU A 916 -37.89 -18.12 -12.76
CA LEU A 916 -38.88 -17.68 -11.77
C LEU A 916 -39.71 -16.51 -12.33
N SER A 917 -41.03 -16.53 -12.10
CA SER A 917 -41.94 -15.45 -12.51
C SER A 917 -42.54 -14.72 -11.31
N THR A 918 -42.94 -15.44 -10.26
CA THR A 918 -43.36 -14.87 -8.97
C THR A 918 -42.91 -15.77 -7.81
N ILE A 919 -42.86 -15.17 -6.62
CA ILE A 919 -42.87 -15.89 -5.35
C ILE A 919 -44.10 -15.42 -4.59
N ASP A 920 -44.96 -16.36 -4.21
CA ASP A 920 -46.32 -16.09 -3.73
C ASP A 920 -46.34 -15.99 -2.18
N SER A 921 -45.28 -16.43 -1.50
CA SER A 921 -45.02 -16.13 -0.09
C SER A 921 -43.52 -16.22 0.24
N TRP A 922 -42.95 -15.19 0.86
CA TRP A 922 -41.56 -15.20 1.33
C TRP A 922 -41.45 -15.93 2.68
N ALA A 923 -40.79 -17.09 2.69
CA ALA A 923 -40.62 -17.91 3.87
C ALA A 923 -39.23 -17.72 4.49
N SER A 924 -39.13 -16.82 5.48
CA SER A 924 -37.89 -16.53 6.23
C SER A 924 -37.27 -17.74 6.97
N SER A 925 -37.98 -18.86 7.03
CA SER A 925 -37.52 -20.14 7.59
C SER A 925 -36.75 -21.03 6.59
N GLY A 926 -36.73 -20.67 5.29
CA GLY A 926 -36.15 -21.54 4.25
C GLY A 926 -37.02 -22.77 3.90
N ASN A 927 -38.28 -22.81 4.34
CA ASN A 927 -39.27 -23.82 3.98
C ASN A 927 -40.14 -23.35 2.80
N TRP A 928 -40.07 -24.06 1.68
CA TRP A 928 -40.70 -23.74 0.41
C TRP A 928 -41.37 -24.99 -0.18
N ASP A 929 -42.69 -25.01 -0.19
CA ASP A 929 -43.47 -26.04 -0.87
C ASP A 929 -43.86 -25.56 -2.29
N ARG A 930 -44.32 -26.52 -3.10
CA ARG A 930 -44.78 -26.34 -4.49
C ARG A 930 -45.68 -25.10 -4.77
N PRO A 931 -46.57 -24.65 -3.86
CA PRO A 931 -47.39 -23.46 -4.11
C PRO A 931 -46.66 -22.12 -3.92
N ASN A 932 -45.50 -22.08 -3.26
CA ASN A 932 -44.88 -20.83 -2.80
C ASN A 932 -44.12 -20.07 -3.91
N CYS A 933 -43.93 -20.68 -5.09
CA CYS A 933 -43.31 -20.04 -6.26
C CYS A 933 -44.05 -20.38 -7.56
N GLN A 934 -43.98 -19.46 -8.52
CA GLN A 934 -44.39 -19.70 -9.90
C GLN A 934 -43.19 -19.53 -10.83
N THR A 935 -43.12 -20.38 -11.84
CA THR A 935 -42.05 -20.40 -12.84
C THR A 935 -42.65 -20.55 -14.24
N ALA A 936 -42.02 -19.90 -15.21
CA ALA A 936 -42.30 -20.13 -16.62
C ALA A 936 -41.89 -21.56 -17.08
N MET A 937 -40.98 -22.23 -16.35
CA MET A 937 -40.40 -23.55 -16.68
C MET A 937 -41.40 -24.74 -16.62
N GLY A 938 -42.71 -24.48 -16.53
CA GLY A 938 -43.78 -25.47 -16.64
C GLY A 938 -43.96 -26.32 -15.38
N ASN A 939 -43.87 -27.64 -15.53
CA ASN A 939 -44.06 -28.60 -14.44
C ASN A 939 -42.90 -28.66 -13.43
N CYS A 940 -42.00 -27.67 -13.42
CA CYS A 940 -40.97 -27.48 -12.38
C CYS A 940 -41.58 -26.85 -11.13
N ARG A 941 -42.54 -27.56 -10.53
CA ARG A 941 -43.38 -27.18 -9.40
C ARG A 941 -43.44 -28.35 -8.41
#